data_AF-A0ABD2WYJ3-F1
#
_entry.id   AF-A0ABD2WYJ3-F1
#
_cell.length_a   1.000
_cell.length_b   1.000
_cell.length_c   1.000
_cell.angle_alpha   90.00
_cell.angle_beta   90.00
_cell.angle_gamma   90.00
#
_symmetry.space_group_name_H-M   'P 1'
#
loop_
_entity.id
_entity.type
_entity.pdbx_description
1 polymer ?
#
loop_
_entity_poly.entity_id
_entity_poly.type
_entity_poly.pdbx_seq_one_letter_code
_entity_poly.pdbx_strand_id
1 'polypeptide(L)'
;MLRAGGFELKKWVSNNPSLLEDLPPGDRLRPTFLQLSIDGPVNELGVAWNPAADQLTFNTDTAPRQIGNALTKRVALAELARLFDPAGWLAPITVKAKMVIQDLWSSGLGWDDEVPEALCTKWEECREGQRELNKFAIPRWIGANPGDCIQLHAFADASRRAIAAVIYCRVEHTDSTGASTTLIWAKTKLAPARSLRLSAKPPTRMTIPRLELRAALLAARLLQHVAKEIGVPPERCHAWSDSRIVLHWLKSQGPTGNSLVDDYVTHIQELSQKITWRHVPTGDNPADVASRGCSAVDLISDQLWRSGPTWLQKHDTEWPQVQRAPGSDESHESQVATIHCHATTSTISEEPPLIRRFSSLTKLLRIMTRIHRLLNRRRDPSIPAPLAPLSVAELQREFITCVQMSQRAHLSQEIEQIRREGHVQLKSSLSSLRPFLGDDGCLRVGGRLTHSLLSDEEKHPVILSGKSHLAKLIVDWAHVRGLHGGFRVTLHHTLRRAWIINGRTLVRQLVRQCVTCAKADARPLHQEMAALPAPRVQQNPSFYVTGVDYAGPFNVLQAKGSGVRTLKGYIAIFVCFSSKAVHIELVGDCSTDSFLAALTRFIGRKGPPAQIWSDNGTNFKGANAELKRLLHEAELDWGLVKGSLAERGIAWSFIPPKAPHFGGLWETAVRSTKIHLRRVVGPRHLTYEELSTLLVDIERVLNSRPLTTPLGDLDDLEMITPAHLFLGRSLNSIPQPSKANLNLDPARHWELVRRLRDHFWSRWSKEYLHTLQQRSKWHRPGPDLSIGDVVIIIDPALMRDNGKWPVGRVVNVHPGTDGRVRVATVRTAYGTYTRPIVKLAQLPTMPSPSPEAPARSSSPPAGPDGGRPDNDVPPGRSSPPQTRSRTKAQDKTVAPCG
;
A
#
# COMPACT_ATOMS: atom_id res chain seq x y z
N MET A 1 -53.93 0.38 -9.61
CA MET A 1 -52.72 0.03 -10.40
C MET A 1 -52.10 -1.30 -9.97
N LEU A 2 -51.66 -1.49 -8.72
CA LEU A 2 -50.95 -2.73 -8.31
C LEU A 2 -51.82 -4.01 -8.41
N ARG A 3 -53.11 -3.94 -8.04
CA ARG A 3 -54.07 -5.03 -8.23
C ARG A 3 -54.27 -5.42 -9.70
N ALA A 4 -54.23 -4.44 -10.61
CA ALA A 4 -54.32 -4.68 -12.06
C ALA A 4 -53.08 -5.36 -12.63
N GLY A 5 -51.94 -5.28 -11.93
CA GLY A 5 -50.71 -6.03 -12.23
C GLY A 5 -50.61 -7.39 -11.52
N GLY A 6 -51.69 -7.87 -10.86
CA GLY A 6 -51.71 -9.14 -10.14
C GLY A 6 -51.05 -9.11 -8.75
N PHE A 7 -50.67 -7.93 -8.24
CA PHE A 7 -50.10 -7.78 -6.91
C PHE A 7 -51.18 -7.42 -5.89
N GLU A 8 -51.60 -8.40 -5.08
CA GLU A 8 -52.50 -8.17 -3.94
C GLU A 8 -51.70 -7.71 -2.72
N LEU A 9 -51.92 -6.47 -2.30
CA LEU A 9 -51.32 -5.90 -1.10
C LEU A 9 -52.09 -6.40 0.14
N LYS A 10 -51.35 -6.95 1.11
CA LYS A 10 -51.87 -7.44 2.40
C LYS A 10 -51.20 -6.68 3.55
N LYS A 11 -51.73 -6.86 4.77
CA LYS A 11 -51.24 -6.24 6.01
C LYS A 11 -51.43 -4.71 6.04
N TRP A 12 -52.60 -4.24 5.62
CA TRP A 12 -52.95 -2.82 5.70
C TRP A 12 -53.13 -2.35 7.15
N VAL A 13 -52.58 -1.18 7.46
CA VAL A 13 -52.72 -0.50 8.76
C VAL A 13 -52.77 1.01 8.52
N SER A 14 -53.61 1.70 9.28
CA SER A 14 -53.91 3.13 9.12
C SER A 14 -54.03 3.80 10.49
N ASN A 15 -53.69 5.09 10.56
CA ASN A 15 -54.00 5.94 11.71
C ASN A 15 -55.47 6.36 11.74
N ASN A 16 -56.17 6.29 10.60
CA ASN A 16 -57.61 6.54 10.51
C ASN A 16 -58.38 5.23 10.22
N PRO A 17 -59.28 4.77 11.12
CA PRO A 17 -60.02 3.53 10.94
C PRO A 17 -60.93 3.49 9.72
N SER A 18 -61.51 4.63 9.32
CA SER A 18 -62.45 4.65 8.17
C SER A 18 -61.78 4.20 6.87
N LEU A 19 -60.46 4.43 6.74
CA LEU A 19 -59.68 3.99 5.58
C LEU A 19 -59.48 2.46 5.50
N LEU A 20 -59.79 1.72 6.56
CA LEU A 20 -59.66 0.26 6.61
C LEU A 20 -61.00 -0.45 6.42
N GLU A 21 -62.14 0.26 6.50
CA GLU A 21 -63.48 -0.33 6.49
C GLU A 21 -63.80 -1.06 5.18
N ASP A 22 -63.35 -0.52 4.05
CA ASP A 22 -63.56 -1.08 2.71
C ASP A 22 -62.66 -2.29 2.37
N LEU A 23 -61.71 -2.64 3.26
CA LEU A 23 -60.76 -3.74 3.03
C LEU A 23 -61.23 -5.04 3.68
N PRO A 24 -61.09 -6.22 3.03
CA PRO A 24 -61.37 -7.51 3.66
C PRO A 24 -60.55 -7.72 4.94
N PRO A 25 -61.09 -8.35 6.01
CA PRO A 25 -60.34 -8.58 7.25
C PRO A 25 -59.02 -9.34 7.07
N GLY A 26 -58.95 -10.25 6.10
CA GLY A 26 -57.73 -11.01 5.77
C GLY A 26 -56.61 -10.20 5.12
N ASP A 27 -56.91 -9.01 4.61
CA ASP A 27 -55.93 -8.10 4.02
C ASP A 27 -55.45 -7.03 5.02
N ARG A 28 -56.13 -6.87 6.17
CA ARG A 28 -55.74 -5.95 7.24
C ARG A 28 -54.63 -6.57 8.09
N LEU A 29 -53.69 -5.76 8.58
CA LEU A 29 -52.70 -6.21 9.57
C LEU A 29 -53.38 -6.49 10.93
N ARG A 30 -54.42 -5.72 11.27
CA ARG A 30 -55.26 -5.89 12.46
C ARG A 30 -56.74 -5.88 12.08
N PRO A 31 -57.56 -6.84 12.53
CA PRO A 31 -58.96 -6.95 12.11
C PRO A 31 -59.89 -5.84 12.61
N THR A 32 -59.56 -5.09 13.69
CA THR A 32 -60.45 -4.05 14.26
C THR A 32 -59.70 -2.81 14.82
N PHE A 33 -60.33 -1.64 14.83
CA PHE A 33 -59.74 -0.38 15.35
C PHE A 33 -59.36 -0.44 16.84
N LEU A 34 -60.19 -1.10 17.67
CA LEU A 34 -59.92 -1.31 19.10
C LEU A 34 -58.59 -2.04 19.37
N GLN A 35 -58.04 -2.77 18.39
CA GLN A 35 -56.73 -3.43 18.49
C GLN A 35 -55.53 -2.55 18.13
N LEU A 36 -55.74 -1.34 17.57
CA LEU A 36 -54.62 -0.42 17.28
C LEU A 36 -53.91 0.03 18.57
N SER A 37 -54.65 0.16 19.68
CA SER A 37 -54.09 0.53 20.99
C SER A 37 -53.66 -0.68 21.84
N ILE A 38 -54.24 -1.87 21.61
CA ILE A 38 -54.02 -3.07 22.45
C ILE A 38 -52.78 -3.87 22.02
N ASP A 39 -52.48 -3.97 20.72
CA ASP A 39 -51.38 -4.81 20.20
C ASP A 39 -50.04 -4.07 20.03
N GLY A 40 -49.85 -2.93 20.70
CA GLY A 40 -48.60 -2.16 20.68
C GLY A 40 -48.27 -1.52 19.31
N PRO A 41 -47.05 -0.96 19.11
CA PRO A 41 -46.65 -0.33 17.85
C PRO A 41 -46.31 -1.35 16.76
N VAL A 42 -46.43 -0.96 15.49
CA VAL A 42 -46.05 -1.75 14.30
C VAL A 42 -44.57 -1.55 14.01
N ASN A 43 -43.77 -2.62 14.09
CA ASN A 43 -42.32 -2.55 13.93
C ASN A 43 -41.89 -2.89 12.49
N GLU A 44 -41.06 -2.03 11.89
CA GLU A 44 -40.39 -2.28 10.61
C GLU A 44 -38.91 -1.90 10.73
N LEU A 45 -38.01 -2.87 10.52
CA LEU A 45 -36.55 -2.72 10.55
C LEU A 45 -35.96 -2.04 11.82
N GLY A 46 -36.71 -1.92 12.92
CA GLY A 46 -36.27 -1.31 14.18
C GLY A 46 -36.92 0.04 14.52
N VAL A 47 -37.67 0.64 13.59
CA VAL A 47 -38.54 1.79 13.85
C VAL A 47 -39.97 1.29 14.06
N ALA A 48 -40.62 1.80 15.10
CA ALA A 48 -41.92 1.35 15.58
C ALA A 48 -42.96 2.46 15.35
N TRP A 49 -43.96 2.24 14.52
CA TRP A 49 -45.04 3.20 14.30
C TRP A 49 -46.21 2.89 15.24
N ASN A 50 -46.62 3.87 16.03
CA ASN A 50 -47.87 3.85 16.80
C ASN A 50 -48.99 4.43 15.93
N PRO A 51 -49.92 3.61 15.40
CA PRO A 51 -50.96 4.10 14.49
C PRO A 51 -51.97 5.01 15.19
N ALA A 52 -52.28 4.76 16.46
CA ALA A 52 -53.29 5.53 17.20
C ALA A 52 -52.84 6.97 17.48
N ALA A 53 -51.57 7.15 17.84
CA ALA A 53 -50.98 8.48 18.07
C ALA A 53 -50.35 9.10 16.82
N ASP A 54 -50.27 8.34 15.71
CA ASP A 54 -49.51 8.65 14.50
C ASP A 54 -48.06 9.11 14.73
N GLN A 55 -47.35 8.37 15.60
CA GLN A 55 -45.98 8.67 16.01
C GLN A 55 -45.03 7.52 15.70
N LEU A 56 -43.81 7.87 15.29
CA LEU A 56 -42.67 6.96 15.17
C LEU A 56 -41.92 6.92 16.50
N THR A 57 -41.61 5.72 16.95
CA THR A 57 -40.92 5.38 18.20
C THR A 57 -39.83 4.34 17.90
N PHE A 58 -39.00 4.03 18.89
CA PHE A 58 -37.91 3.07 18.74
C PHE A 58 -38.07 1.91 19.70
N ASN A 59 -38.03 0.68 19.20
CA ASN A 59 -38.15 -0.48 20.08
C ASN A 59 -36.80 -0.80 20.73
N THR A 60 -36.78 -0.87 22.06
CA THR A 60 -35.60 -1.17 22.87
C THR A 60 -35.62 -2.59 23.44
N ASP A 61 -36.70 -3.35 23.21
CA ASP A 61 -36.86 -4.74 23.64
C ASP A 61 -36.00 -5.67 22.78
N THR A 62 -34.71 -5.64 23.05
CA THR A 62 -33.85 -6.78 22.82
C THR A 62 -33.35 -7.23 24.18
N ALA A 63 -33.90 -8.35 24.67
CA ALA A 63 -33.37 -9.01 25.84
C ALA A 63 -31.83 -9.04 25.75
N PRO A 64 -31.10 -8.62 26.80
CA PRO A 64 -29.67 -8.80 26.80
C PRO A 64 -29.46 -10.29 26.55
N ARG A 65 -28.77 -10.67 25.46
CA ARG A 65 -28.17 -12.00 25.45
C ARG A 65 -27.42 -12.07 26.78
N GLN A 66 -27.60 -13.15 27.53
CA GLN A 66 -26.66 -13.50 28.59
C GLN A 66 -25.30 -13.63 27.91
N ILE A 67 -24.58 -12.51 27.81
CA ILE A 67 -23.24 -12.46 27.27
C ILE A 67 -22.38 -12.70 28.51
N GLY A 68 -22.14 -13.96 28.82
CA GLY A 68 -21.10 -14.37 29.78
C GLY A 68 -19.67 -14.13 29.26
N ASN A 69 -19.50 -13.29 28.23
CA ASN A 69 -18.23 -13.02 27.56
C ASN A 69 -17.90 -11.53 27.68
N ALA A 70 -16.63 -11.23 27.93
CA ALA A 70 -16.11 -9.87 28.02
C ALA A 70 -16.54 -8.98 26.82
N LEU A 71 -16.71 -7.67 27.07
CA LEU A 71 -16.99 -6.71 26.01
C LEU A 71 -15.83 -6.70 25.01
N THR A 72 -16.13 -6.94 23.73
CA THR A 72 -15.17 -6.85 22.62
C THR A 72 -15.58 -5.79 21.61
N LYS A 73 -14.66 -5.38 20.72
CA LYS A 73 -14.96 -4.44 19.63
C LYS A 73 -16.08 -4.94 18.73
N ARG A 74 -16.11 -6.24 18.45
CA ARG A 74 -17.13 -6.87 17.62
C ARG A 74 -18.51 -6.75 18.26
N VAL A 75 -18.60 -7.01 19.56
CA VAL A 75 -19.86 -6.90 20.33
C VAL A 75 -20.36 -5.46 20.34
N ALA A 76 -19.50 -4.49 20.67
CA ALA A 76 -19.89 -3.08 20.70
C ALA A 76 -20.40 -2.58 19.32
N LEU A 77 -19.74 -2.96 18.23
CA LEU A 77 -20.18 -2.58 16.89
C LEU A 77 -21.51 -3.24 16.50
N ALA A 78 -21.70 -4.51 16.84
CA ALA A 78 -22.94 -5.24 16.59
C ALA A 78 -24.12 -4.65 17.38
N GLU A 79 -23.90 -4.25 18.63
CA GLU A 79 -24.89 -3.57 19.46
C GLU A 79 -25.29 -2.21 18.88
N LEU A 80 -24.32 -1.36 18.47
CA LEU A 80 -24.66 -0.09 17.82
C LEU A 80 -25.44 -0.28 16.51
N ALA A 81 -25.09 -1.28 15.71
CA ALA A 81 -25.75 -1.54 14.43
C ALA A 81 -27.21 -2.02 14.57
N ARG A 82 -27.61 -2.51 15.75
CA ARG A 82 -29.01 -2.88 16.04
C ARG A 82 -29.93 -1.67 16.18
N LEU A 83 -29.40 -0.51 16.57
CA LEU A 83 -30.14 0.74 16.57
C LEU A 83 -30.26 1.25 15.13
N PHE A 84 -31.32 0.81 14.45
CA PHE A 84 -31.61 1.24 13.09
C PHE A 84 -32.32 2.59 13.11
N ASP A 85 -31.58 3.64 12.77
CA ASP A 85 -32.06 5.02 12.70
C ASP A 85 -31.66 5.65 11.35
N PRO A 86 -32.45 5.44 10.29
CA PRO A 86 -32.10 5.88 8.93
C PRO A 86 -32.15 7.40 8.79
N ALA A 87 -33.07 8.06 9.49
CA ALA A 87 -33.27 9.50 9.46
C ALA A 87 -32.38 10.26 10.47
N GLY A 88 -31.75 9.56 11.41
CA GLY A 88 -30.82 10.15 12.38
C GLY A 88 -31.50 10.82 13.57
N TRP A 89 -32.74 10.48 13.89
CA TRP A 89 -33.47 11.07 15.03
C TRP A 89 -32.80 10.82 16.38
N LEU A 90 -32.05 9.73 16.51
CA LEU A 90 -31.23 9.35 17.67
C LEU A 90 -29.75 9.71 17.48
N ALA A 91 -29.43 10.61 16.54
CA ALA A 91 -28.07 11.06 16.27
C ALA A 91 -27.27 11.49 17.52
N PRO A 92 -27.85 12.24 18.49
CA PRO A 92 -27.17 12.62 19.73
C PRO A 92 -26.76 11.44 20.63
N ILE A 93 -27.46 10.30 20.54
CA ILE A 93 -27.14 9.08 21.29
C ILE A 93 -26.12 8.26 20.51
N THR A 94 -26.38 8.03 19.23
CA THR A 94 -25.48 7.21 18.39
C THR A 94 -24.10 7.86 18.25
N VAL A 95 -23.98 9.19 18.31
CA VAL A 95 -22.67 9.87 18.23
C VAL A 95 -21.77 9.54 19.44
N LYS A 96 -22.32 9.41 20.66
CA LYS A 96 -21.55 9.01 21.85
C LYS A 96 -21.02 7.58 21.70
N ALA A 97 -21.88 6.65 21.29
CA ALA A 97 -21.46 5.27 21.01
C ALA A 97 -20.39 5.22 19.90
N LYS A 98 -20.56 6.00 18.82
CA LYS A 98 -19.56 6.14 17.74
C LYS A 98 -18.22 6.69 18.27
N MET A 99 -18.24 7.65 19.20
CA MET A 99 -17.03 8.19 19.84
C MET A 99 -16.30 7.12 20.66
N VAL A 100 -17.02 6.32 21.46
CA VAL A 100 -16.42 5.20 22.21
C VAL A 100 -15.82 4.16 21.26
N ILE A 101 -16.51 3.83 20.16
CA ILE A 101 -15.96 2.95 19.11
C ILE A 101 -14.68 3.53 18.51
N GLN A 102 -14.62 4.85 18.24
CA GLN A 102 -13.40 5.50 17.75
C GLN A 102 -12.24 5.41 18.76
N ASP A 103 -12.53 5.46 20.06
CA ASP A 103 -11.54 5.29 21.13
C ASP A 103 -11.04 3.84 21.18
N LEU A 104 -11.94 2.87 21.03
CA LEU A 104 -11.59 1.46 20.85
C LEU A 104 -10.68 1.25 19.63
N TRP A 105 -10.97 1.87 18.49
CA TRP A 105 -10.06 1.78 17.32
C TRP A 105 -8.69 2.38 17.59
N SER A 106 -8.61 3.41 18.44
CA SER A 106 -7.37 4.08 18.78
C SER A 106 -6.50 3.32 19.77
N SER A 107 -7.06 2.37 20.54
CA SER A 107 -6.33 1.53 21.49
C SER A 107 -5.55 0.37 20.85
N GLY A 108 -5.73 0.12 19.54
CA GLY A 108 -4.94 -0.89 18.82
C GLY A 108 -5.32 -2.35 19.06
N LEU A 109 -6.37 -2.63 19.85
CA LEU A 109 -6.85 -4.00 20.13
C LEU A 109 -7.35 -4.74 18.87
N GLY A 110 -7.31 -6.06 18.88
CA GLY A 110 -7.98 -6.96 17.93
C GLY A 110 -9.52 -6.90 18.02
N TRP A 111 -10.20 -7.63 17.16
CA TRP A 111 -11.68 -7.63 17.08
C TRP A 111 -12.35 -8.28 18.29
N ASP A 112 -11.72 -9.32 18.81
CA ASP A 112 -12.25 -10.22 19.84
C ASP A 112 -11.44 -10.12 21.16
N ASP A 113 -10.53 -9.15 21.25
CA ASP A 113 -9.78 -8.83 22.47
C ASP A 113 -10.69 -8.14 23.49
N GLU A 114 -10.42 -8.39 24.77
CA GLU A 114 -11.13 -7.74 25.88
C GLU A 114 -10.88 -6.23 25.90
N VAL A 115 -11.96 -5.47 26.14
CA VAL A 115 -11.92 -4.01 26.20
C VAL A 115 -11.44 -3.54 27.58
N PRO A 116 -10.54 -2.53 27.66
CA PRO A 116 -10.14 -1.92 28.93
C PRO A 116 -11.34 -1.45 29.74
N GLU A 117 -11.29 -1.66 31.06
CA GLU A 117 -12.38 -1.34 32.01
C GLU A 117 -12.95 0.08 31.81
N ALA A 118 -12.09 1.08 31.65
CA ALA A 118 -12.50 2.47 31.42
C ALA A 118 -13.34 2.71 30.15
N LEU A 119 -13.18 1.88 29.11
CA LEU A 119 -14.01 1.92 27.90
C LEU A 119 -15.23 1.01 28.03
N CYS A 120 -15.16 -0.03 28.88
CA CYS A 120 -16.30 -0.86 29.23
C CYS A 120 -17.37 -0.03 29.97
N THR A 121 -16.98 0.72 31.00
CA THR A 121 -17.89 1.61 31.74
C THR A 121 -18.59 2.61 30.83
N LYS A 122 -17.84 3.28 29.93
CA LYS A 122 -18.43 4.22 28.95
C LYS A 122 -19.41 3.56 27.98
N TRP A 123 -19.17 2.29 27.64
CA TRP A 123 -20.07 1.52 26.79
C TRP A 123 -21.33 1.10 27.55
N GLU A 124 -21.19 0.71 28.81
CA GLU A 124 -22.29 0.37 29.71
C GLU A 124 -23.22 1.57 29.93
N GLU A 125 -22.68 2.77 30.15
CA GLU A 125 -23.45 4.02 30.19
C GLU A 125 -24.28 4.23 28.90
N CYS A 126 -23.67 3.95 27.73
CA CYS A 126 -24.37 4.03 26.45
C CYS A 126 -25.46 2.96 26.31
N ARG A 127 -25.27 1.78 26.93
CA ARG A 127 -26.21 0.65 26.90
C ARG A 127 -27.39 0.89 27.83
N GLU A 128 -27.17 1.44 29.03
CA GLU A 128 -28.23 1.80 29.96
C GLU A 128 -29.13 2.90 29.37
N GLY A 129 -28.53 3.94 28.79
CA GLY A 129 -29.26 5.01 28.13
C GLY A 129 -30.18 4.52 26.99
N GLN A 130 -29.86 3.40 26.34
CA GLN A 130 -30.69 2.88 25.26
C GLN A 130 -32.05 2.36 25.72
N ARG A 131 -32.21 1.94 26.99
CA ARG A 131 -33.48 1.33 27.46
C ARG A 131 -34.65 2.31 27.42
N GLU A 132 -34.36 3.60 27.63
CA GLU A 132 -35.34 4.67 27.70
C GLU A 132 -35.77 5.22 26.32
N LEU A 133 -35.13 4.77 25.22
CA LEU A 133 -35.39 5.32 23.88
C LEU A 133 -36.80 5.01 23.34
N ASN A 134 -37.49 4.01 23.89
CA ASN A 134 -38.88 3.73 23.56
C ASN A 134 -39.84 4.86 23.94
N LYS A 135 -39.45 5.74 24.87
CA LYS A 135 -40.21 6.94 25.26
C LYS A 135 -39.99 8.12 24.32
N PHE A 136 -39.01 8.03 23.41
CA PHE A 136 -38.77 9.06 22.41
C PHE A 136 -39.69 8.83 21.21
N ALA A 137 -40.55 9.82 20.90
CA ALA A 137 -41.53 9.75 19.84
C ALA A 137 -41.43 10.98 18.92
N ILE A 138 -41.62 10.76 17.62
CA ILE A 138 -41.65 11.81 16.59
C ILE A 138 -42.96 11.69 15.80
N PRO A 139 -43.67 12.80 15.53
CA PRO A 139 -44.86 12.78 14.68
C PRO A 139 -44.52 12.27 13.27
N ARG A 140 -45.29 11.30 12.74
CA ARG A 140 -45.08 10.83 11.37
C ARG A 140 -45.51 11.87 10.34
N TRP A 141 -46.62 12.56 10.61
CA TRP A 141 -47.11 13.65 9.77
C TRP A 141 -46.45 14.97 10.16
N ILE A 142 -45.96 15.72 9.17
CA ILE A 142 -45.33 17.03 9.36
C ILE A 142 -46.35 18.17 9.57
N GLY A 143 -47.65 17.88 9.60
CA GLY A 143 -48.72 18.86 9.80
C GLY A 143 -49.15 19.63 8.55
N ALA A 144 -48.60 19.34 7.37
CA ALA A 144 -48.89 20.09 6.15
C ALA A 144 -50.25 19.77 5.53
N ASN A 145 -51.02 20.81 5.19
CA ASN A 145 -52.25 20.74 4.40
C ASN A 145 -52.03 21.25 2.96
N PRO A 146 -52.92 20.90 2.00
CA PRO A 146 -52.88 21.46 0.65
C PRO A 146 -53.01 22.99 0.68
N GLY A 147 -51.98 23.69 0.19
CA GLY A 147 -51.92 25.16 0.18
C GLY A 147 -50.92 25.75 1.17
N ASP A 148 -50.51 24.99 2.19
CA ASP A 148 -49.55 25.45 3.20
C ASP A 148 -48.15 25.67 2.62
N CYS A 149 -47.42 26.64 3.19
CA CYS A 149 -46.06 26.95 2.78
C CYS A 149 -45.06 26.09 3.57
N ILE A 150 -44.40 25.15 2.88
CA ILE A 150 -43.36 24.30 3.46
C ILE A 150 -41.98 24.93 3.24
N GLN A 151 -41.22 25.07 4.32
CA GLN A 151 -39.83 25.54 4.36
C GLN A 151 -38.94 24.51 5.05
N LEU A 152 -37.67 24.44 4.65
CA LEU A 152 -36.67 23.54 5.26
C LEU A 152 -35.54 24.34 5.90
N HIS A 153 -35.22 24.02 7.15
CA HIS A 153 -34.21 24.71 7.95
C HIS A 153 -33.12 23.73 8.38
N ALA A 154 -31.92 23.87 7.83
CA ALA A 154 -30.77 23.06 8.19
C ALA A 154 -29.84 23.80 9.18
N PHE A 155 -29.51 23.17 10.30
CA PHE A 155 -28.57 23.66 11.30
C PHE A 155 -27.28 22.87 11.22
N ALA A 156 -26.14 23.55 11.30
CA ALA A 156 -24.82 22.94 11.26
C ALA A 156 -24.03 23.26 12.52
N ASP A 157 -23.34 22.26 13.07
CA ASP A 157 -22.40 22.45 14.18
C ASP A 157 -21.24 21.45 14.15
N ALA A 158 -20.13 21.82 14.78
CA ALA A 158 -18.95 21.00 14.92
C ALA A 158 -18.31 21.05 16.31
N SER A 159 -18.22 19.89 16.94
CA SER A 159 -17.35 19.66 18.09
C SER A 159 -15.95 19.19 17.65
N ARG A 160 -15.00 19.13 18.60
CA ARG A 160 -13.66 18.57 18.34
C ARG A 160 -13.70 17.10 17.86
N ARG A 161 -14.76 16.37 18.23
CA ARG A 161 -14.87 14.92 18.00
C ARG A 161 -15.87 14.54 16.91
N ALA A 162 -16.89 15.36 16.65
CA ALA A 162 -17.90 15.07 15.64
C ALA A 162 -18.47 16.35 15.02
N ILE A 163 -19.02 16.21 13.83
CA ILE A 163 -19.79 17.25 13.13
C ILE A 163 -21.22 16.76 12.96
N ALA A 164 -22.18 17.68 13.00
CA ALA A 164 -23.59 17.40 12.90
C ALA A 164 -24.29 18.35 11.92
N ALA A 165 -25.34 17.84 11.29
CA ALA A 165 -26.32 18.62 10.56
C ALA A 165 -27.72 18.11 10.90
N VAL A 166 -28.66 19.03 11.12
CA VAL A 166 -30.03 18.74 11.55
C VAL A 166 -31.00 19.54 10.69
N ILE A 167 -32.09 18.94 10.23
CA ILE A 167 -33.08 19.56 9.36
C ILE A 167 -34.45 19.52 10.02
N TYR A 168 -35.05 20.70 10.13
CA TYR A 168 -36.43 20.89 10.53
C TYR A 168 -37.28 21.29 9.33
N CYS A 169 -38.48 20.73 9.26
CA CYS A 169 -39.56 21.26 8.46
C CYS A 169 -40.22 22.39 9.22
N ARG A 170 -40.49 23.49 8.54
CA ARG A 170 -41.40 24.53 9.03
C ARG A 170 -42.60 24.58 8.09
N VAL A 171 -43.80 24.49 8.65
CA VAL A 171 -45.05 24.58 7.90
C VAL A 171 -45.80 25.81 8.38
N GLU A 172 -46.01 26.77 7.48
CA GLU A 172 -46.91 27.89 7.72
C GLU A 172 -48.30 27.49 7.28
N HIS A 173 -49.23 27.40 8.24
CA HIS A 173 -50.60 27.05 7.95
C HIS A 173 -51.37 28.27 7.47
N THR A 174 -52.16 28.08 6.42
CA THR A 174 -52.96 29.15 5.80
C THR A 174 -53.99 29.75 6.79
N ASP A 175 -54.44 28.95 7.76
CA ASP A 175 -55.52 29.28 8.69
C ASP A 175 -55.05 29.77 10.08
N SER A 176 -53.74 29.84 10.34
CA SER A 176 -53.20 30.22 11.66
C SER A 176 -52.02 31.19 11.56
N THR A 177 -51.87 32.07 12.54
CA THR A 177 -50.75 33.04 12.60
C THR A 177 -49.41 32.43 13.03
N GLY A 178 -49.37 31.13 13.34
CA GLY A 178 -48.17 30.42 13.79
C GLY A 178 -47.69 29.38 12.78
N ALA A 179 -46.40 29.05 12.83
CA ALA A 179 -45.82 27.95 12.06
C ALA A 179 -45.51 26.76 12.97
N SER A 180 -45.74 25.54 12.47
CA SER A 180 -45.32 24.31 13.15
C SER A 180 -43.92 23.90 12.68
N THR A 181 -43.11 23.36 13.59
CA THR A 181 -41.74 22.91 13.30
C THR A 181 -41.52 21.47 13.73
N THR A 182 -41.03 20.64 12.80
CA THR A 182 -40.87 19.20 13.01
C THR A 182 -39.49 18.75 12.56
N LEU A 183 -38.79 17.99 13.41
CA LEU A 183 -37.52 17.35 13.04
C LEU A 183 -37.75 16.31 11.94
N ILE A 184 -37.10 16.47 10.78
CA ILE A 184 -37.18 15.50 9.68
C ILE A 184 -35.94 14.61 9.65
N TRP A 185 -34.74 15.20 9.65
CA TRP A 185 -33.52 14.46 9.38
C TRP A 185 -32.35 15.02 10.18
N ALA A 186 -31.52 14.15 10.74
CA ALA A 186 -30.23 14.54 11.29
C ALA A 186 -29.11 13.61 10.84
N LYS A 187 -27.88 14.11 10.84
CA LYS A 187 -26.72 13.34 10.41
C LYS A 187 -25.49 13.76 11.17
N THR A 188 -24.81 12.78 11.77
CA THR A 188 -23.54 12.98 12.47
C THR A 188 -22.40 12.26 11.75
N LYS A 189 -21.21 12.85 11.80
CA LYS A 189 -19.96 12.24 11.34
C LYS A 189 -18.86 12.49 12.34
N LEU A 190 -18.09 11.46 12.68
CA LEU A 190 -16.92 11.64 13.54
C LEU A 190 -15.81 12.40 12.82
N ALA A 191 -15.12 13.26 13.56
CA ALA A 191 -13.88 13.87 13.12
C ALA A 191 -12.82 12.77 12.91
N PRO A 192 -11.89 12.91 11.93
CA PRO A 192 -10.90 11.88 11.64
C PRO A 192 -10.02 11.54 12.86
N ALA A 193 -9.85 10.27 13.22
CA ALA A 193 -9.06 9.87 14.39
C ALA A 193 -7.59 10.38 14.35
N ARG A 194 -7.04 10.64 13.15
CA ARG A 194 -5.71 11.23 12.97
C ARG A 194 -5.62 12.68 13.47
N SER A 195 -6.71 13.44 13.50
CA SER A 195 -6.71 14.82 14.01
C SER A 195 -6.72 14.89 15.54
N LEU A 196 -6.87 13.76 16.24
CA LEU A 196 -6.88 13.67 17.70
C LEU A 196 -5.51 13.27 18.30
N ARG A 197 -4.50 12.92 17.47
CA ARG A 197 -3.17 12.51 17.94
C ARG A 197 -2.24 13.71 18.19
N LEU A 198 -1.65 13.79 19.38
CA LEU A 198 -0.77 14.87 19.84
C LEU A 198 0.71 14.76 19.37
N SER A 199 1.10 13.75 18.59
CA SER A 199 2.52 13.42 18.35
C SER A 199 3.09 13.87 16.99
N ALA A 200 4.05 14.80 17.06
CA ALA A 200 5.32 14.94 16.29
C ALA A 200 5.35 14.73 14.75
N LYS A 201 4.84 15.72 14.01
CA LYS A 201 5.14 16.20 12.62
C LYS A 201 3.88 16.90 12.18
N PRO A 202 3.88 18.16 11.69
CA PRO A 202 2.66 18.95 11.64
C PRO A 202 1.64 18.25 10.72
N PRO A 203 0.59 17.60 11.26
CA PRO A 203 -0.54 17.29 10.43
C PRO A 203 -1.18 18.66 10.16
N THR A 204 -1.83 18.82 9.01
CA THR A 204 -2.81 19.89 8.83
C THR A 204 -3.81 19.78 9.98
N ARG A 205 -3.60 20.54 11.07
CA ARG A 205 -4.51 20.53 12.23
C ARG A 205 -5.90 20.88 11.68
N MET A 206 -6.86 20.01 11.95
CA MET A 206 -8.27 20.31 11.71
C MET A 206 -8.66 21.28 12.81
N THR A 207 -8.57 22.58 12.54
CA THR A 207 -9.00 23.62 13.48
C THR A 207 -10.53 23.59 13.60
N ILE A 208 -11.07 24.11 14.70
CA ILE A 208 -12.52 24.18 14.92
C ILE A 208 -13.23 24.86 13.73
N PRO A 209 -12.75 26.01 13.18
CA PRO A 209 -13.35 26.61 11.99
C PRO A 209 -13.40 25.71 10.75
N ARG A 210 -12.41 24.81 10.59
CA ARG A 210 -12.41 23.83 9.48
C ARG A 210 -13.39 22.70 9.71
N LEU A 211 -13.65 22.32 10.96
CA LEU A 211 -14.69 21.35 11.29
C LEU A 211 -16.08 21.97 11.11
N GLU A 212 -16.27 23.22 11.56
CA GLU A 212 -17.51 23.99 11.36
C GLU A 212 -17.82 24.15 9.86
N LEU A 213 -16.82 24.46 9.03
CA LEU A 213 -17.01 24.53 7.58
C LEU A 213 -17.40 23.16 6.97
N ARG A 214 -16.90 22.05 7.52
CA ARG A 214 -17.31 20.70 7.09
C ARG A 214 -18.71 20.35 7.58
N ALA A 215 -19.13 20.84 8.74
CA ALA A 215 -20.51 20.73 9.21
C ALA A 215 -21.46 21.50 8.30
N ALA A 216 -21.10 22.74 7.92
CA ALA A 216 -21.85 23.54 6.95
C ALA A 216 -21.99 22.81 5.60
N LEU A 217 -20.93 22.17 5.11
CA LEU A 217 -21.02 21.32 3.92
C LEU A 217 -21.94 20.10 4.10
N LEU A 218 -21.92 19.47 5.28
CA LEU A 218 -22.82 18.36 5.59
C LEU A 218 -24.28 18.82 5.56
N ALA A 219 -24.56 19.99 6.15
CA ALA A 219 -25.89 20.60 6.15
C ALA A 219 -26.36 20.97 4.75
N ALA A 220 -25.53 21.60 3.92
CA ALA A 220 -25.88 21.96 2.54
C ALA A 220 -26.25 20.72 1.70
N ARG A 221 -25.46 19.65 1.80
CA ARG A 221 -25.73 18.38 1.08
C ARG A 221 -26.99 17.69 1.57
N LEU A 222 -27.19 17.66 2.89
CA LEU A 222 -28.37 17.04 3.47
C LEU A 222 -29.63 17.83 3.09
N LEU A 223 -29.57 19.15 3.16
CA LEU A 223 -30.66 20.05 2.81
C LEU A 223 -31.06 19.92 1.34
N GLN A 224 -30.10 19.90 0.42
CA GLN A 224 -30.39 19.69 -1.00
C GLN A 224 -31.04 18.33 -1.27
N HIS A 225 -30.56 17.27 -0.59
CA HIS A 225 -31.14 15.93 -0.75
C HIS A 225 -32.59 15.90 -0.23
N VAL A 226 -32.82 16.36 1.00
CA VAL A 226 -34.16 16.36 1.61
C VAL A 226 -35.13 17.27 0.85
N ALA A 227 -34.67 18.46 0.41
CA ALA A 227 -35.48 19.36 -0.40
C ALA A 227 -35.93 18.72 -1.72
N LYS A 228 -35.04 17.96 -2.38
CA LYS A 228 -35.37 17.23 -3.61
C LYS A 228 -36.39 16.11 -3.37
N GLU A 229 -36.24 15.32 -2.31
CA GLU A 229 -37.14 14.20 -2.02
C GLU A 229 -38.54 14.68 -1.58
N ILE A 230 -38.62 15.77 -0.81
CA ILE A 230 -39.90 16.35 -0.36
C ILE A 230 -40.53 17.24 -1.45
N GLY A 231 -39.74 17.70 -2.43
CA GLY A 231 -40.21 18.60 -3.48
C GLY A 231 -40.29 20.08 -3.05
N VAL A 232 -39.50 20.48 -2.05
CA VAL A 232 -39.42 21.87 -1.60
C VAL A 232 -38.43 22.63 -2.50
N PRO A 233 -38.83 23.78 -3.08
CA PRO A 233 -37.94 24.58 -3.90
C PRO A 233 -36.76 25.14 -3.08
N PRO A 234 -35.55 25.24 -3.64
CA PRO A 234 -34.37 25.75 -2.94
C PRO A 234 -34.55 27.14 -2.31
N GLU A 235 -35.40 27.99 -2.89
CA GLU A 235 -35.73 29.33 -2.41
C GLU A 235 -36.42 29.32 -1.03
N ARG A 236 -37.07 28.21 -0.68
CA ARG A 236 -37.71 27.97 0.63
C ARG A 236 -36.81 27.19 1.59
N CYS A 237 -35.51 27.10 1.28
CA CYS A 237 -34.53 26.41 2.10
C CYS A 237 -33.59 27.41 2.78
N HIS A 238 -33.42 27.24 4.09
CA HIS A 238 -32.59 28.07 4.95
C HIS A 238 -31.52 27.22 5.64
N ALA A 239 -30.30 27.73 5.72
CA ALA A 239 -29.19 27.09 6.42
C ALA A 239 -28.65 27.99 7.54
N TRP A 240 -28.31 27.39 8.67
CA TRP A 240 -27.96 28.08 9.91
C TRP A 240 -26.64 27.58 10.46
N SER A 241 -25.80 28.50 10.92
CA SER A 241 -24.57 28.21 11.66
C SER A 241 -24.32 29.30 12.70
N ASP A 242 -23.78 28.92 13.85
CA ASP A 242 -23.35 29.84 14.90
C ASP A 242 -21.93 30.39 14.66
N SER A 243 -21.17 29.73 13.78
CA SER A 243 -19.83 30.18 13.39
C SER A 243 -19.89 31.40 12.46
N ARG A 244 -19.64 32.58 13.05
CA ARG A 244 -19.46 33.83 12.30
C ARG A 244 -18.34 33.76 11.26
N ILE A 245 -17.29 32.97 11.54
CA ILE A 245 -16.16 32.78 10.61
C ILE A 245 -16.63 32.04 9.37
N VAL A 246 -17.39 30.95 9.52
CA VAL A 246 -17.95 30.20 8.39
C VAL A 246 -18.91 31.06 7.59
N LEU A 247 -19.82 31.78 8.25
CA LEU A 247 -20.77 32.68 7.56
C LEU A 247 -20.05 33.80 6.80
N HIS A 248 -18.97 34.35 7.35
CA HIS A 248 -18.15 35.34 6.66
C HIS A 248 -17.48 34.74 5.42
N TRP A 249 -16.89 33.54 5.51
CA TRP A 249 -16.31 32.85 4.36
C TRP A 249 -17.35 32.52 3.29
N LEU A 250 -18.55 32.09 3.66
CA LEU A 250 -19.63 31.81 2.71
C LEU A 250 -20.14 33.07 1.99
N LYS A 251 -20.08 34.23 2.63
CA LYS A 251 -20.41 35.52 2.03
C LYS A 251 -19.26 36.11 1.20
N SER A 252 -18.04 35.66 1.43
CA SER A 252 -16.87 36.16 0.72
C SER A 252 -16.89 35.72 -0.75
N GLN A 253 -16.64 36.68 -1.65
CA GLN A 253 -16.58 36.48 -3.10
C GLN A 253 -15.14 36.26 -3.61
N GLY A 254 -14.15 36.34 -2.71
CA GLY A 254 -12.73 36.19 -3.01
C GLY A 254 -12.12 35.00 -2.28
N PRO A 255 -11.00 34.45 -2.77
CA PRO A 255 -10.33 33.34 -2.12
C PRO A 255 -9.79 33.77 -0.75
N THR A 256 -10.03 32.95 0.27
CA THR A 256 -9.55 33.14 1.65
C THR A 256 -8.06 32.88 1.81
N GLY A 257 -7.38 32.41 0.76
CA GLY A 257 -5.92 32.15 0.74
C GLY A 257 -5.53 30.77 1.28
N ASN A 258 -6.52 29.95 1.65
CA ASN A 258 -6.34 28.57 2.07
C ASN A 258 -7.16 27.66 1.14
N SER A 259 -6.47 26.95 0.24
CA SER A 259 -7.12 26.14 -0.80
C SER A 259 -8.15 25.15 -0.27
N LEU A 260 -7.93 24.57 0.91
CA LEU A 260 -8.89 23.62 1.50
C LEU A 260 -10.16 24.33 1.99
N VAL A 261 -10.05 25.56 2.52
CA VAL A 261 -11.21 26.37 2.91
C VAL A 261 -11.91 26.87 1.65
N ASP A 262 -11.16 27.34 0.66
CA ASP A 262 -11.70 27.81 -0.62
C ASP A 262 -12.47 26.70 -1.35
N ASP A 263 -11.90 25.49 -1.44
CA ASP A 263 -12.56 24.34 -2.07
C ASP A 263 -13.89 23.99 -1.35
N TYR A 264 -13.93 24.05 -0.02
CA TYR A 264 -15.15 23.82 0.75
C TYR A 264 -16.17 24.95 0.59
N VAL A 265 -15.73 26.21 0.61
CA VAL A 265 -16.60 27.38 0.43
C VAL A 265 -17.21 27.36 -0.97
N THR A 266 -16.42 27.15 -2.02
CA THR A 266 -16.92 27.05 -3.39
C THR A 266 -17.95 25.93 -3.52
N HIS A 267 -17.66 24.75 -2.97
CA HIS A 267 -18.60 23.64 -3.03
C HIS A 267 -19.90 23.91 -2.24
N ILE A 268 -19.81 24.59 -1.09
CA ILE A 268 -21.02 25.01 -0.36
C ILE A 268 -21.81 26.02 -1.17
N GLN A 269 -21.14 27.05 -1.73
CA GLN A 269 -21.77 28.08 -2.55
C GLN A 269 -22.44 27.51 -3.80
N GLU A 270 -21.83 26.51 -4.46
CA GLU A 270 -22.42 25.77 -5.58
C GLU A 270 -23.70 25.02 -5.16
N LEU A 271 -23.68 24.35 -4.01
CA LEU A 271 -24.86 23.65 -3.46
C LEU A 271 -25.92 24.62 -2.93
N SER A 272 -25.52 25.83 -2.52
CA SER A 272 -26.35 26.80 -1.82
C SER A 272 -26.69 28.04 -2.64
N GLN A 273 -26.59 28.01 -3.98
CA GLN A 273 -26.82 29.18 -4.84
C GLN A 273 -28.17 29.87 -4.61
N LYS A 274 -29.17 29.14 -4.12
CA LYS A 274 -30.53 29.62 -3.82
C LYS A 274 -30.94 29.43 -2.35
N ILE A 275 -30.03 28.94 -1.51
CA ILE A 275 -30.27 28.66 -0.09
C ILE A 275 -29.75 29.84 0.73
N THR A 276 -30.58 30.35 1.64
CA THR A 276 -30.19 31.50 2.47
C THR A 276 -29.44 31.05 3.72
N TRP A 277 -28.17 31.46 3.86
CA TRP A 277 -27.37 31.24 5.07
C TRP A 277 -27.58 32.33 6.12
N ARG A 278 -27.93 31.93 7.34
CA ARG A 278 -28.22 32.81 8.48
C ARG A 278 -27.41 32.41 9.73
N HIS A 279 -27.31 33.34 10.66
CA HIS A 279 -26.65 33.13 11.96
C HIS A 279 -27.67 32.63 12.98
N VAL A 280 -27.30 31.60 13.76
CA VAL A 280 -28.06 31.14 14.92
C VAL A 280 -27.23 31.39 16.19
N PRO A 281 -27.81 31.90 17.29
CA PRO A 281 -27.11 31.95 18.58
C PRO A 281 -26.64 30.55 19.01
N THR A 282 -25.43 30.42 19.54
CA THR A 282 -24.84 29.11 19.92
C THR A 282 -25.73 28.31 20.88
N GLY A 283 -26.42 28.97 21.82
CA GLY A 283 -27.34 28.31 22.75
C GLY A 283 -28.62 27.76 22.10
N ASP A 284 -28.99 28.28 20.93
CA ASP A 284 -30.19 27.90 20.20
C ASP A 284 -29.86 27.00 18.99
N ASN A 285 -28.64 26.45 18.89
CA ASN A 285 -28.26 25.60 17.76
C ASN A 285 -28.54 24.12 18.07
N PRO A 286 -29.62 23.50 17.54
CA PRO A 286 -29.94 22.10 17.80
C PRO A 286 -28.87 21.12 17.30
N ALA A 287 -28.03 21.54 16.34
CA ALA A 287 -26.93 20.71 15.87
C ALA A 287 -25.82 20.51 16.94
N ASP A 288 -25.71 21.37 17.94
CA ASP A 288 -24.75 21.23 19.05
C ASP A 288 -25.06 19.97 19.89
N VAL A 289 -26.36 19.70 20.12
CA VAL A 289 -26.83 18.48 20.80
C VAL A 289 -26.35 17.23 20.07
N ALA A 290 -26.40 17.22 18.74
CA ALA A 290 -25.93 16.10 17.91
C ALA A 290 -24.41 16.03 17.72
N SER A 291 -23.69 17.15 17.81
CA SER A 291 -22.23 17.17 17.62
C SER A 291 -21.47 16.77 18.90
N ARG A 292 -22.06 17.06 20.08
CA ARG A 292 -21.52 16.71 21.40
C ARG A 292 -22.10 15.41 21.95
N GLY A 293 -23.38 15.16 21.64
CA GLY A 293 -24.17 14.05 22.16
C GLY A 293 -24.73 14.33 23.57
N CYS A 294 -25.85 13.70 23.90
CA CYS A 294 -26.54 13.85 25.19
C CYS A 294 -26.92 12.48 25.79
N SER A 295 -27.53 12.43 26.98
CA SER A 295 -28.13 11.18 27.49
C SER A 295 -29.51 10.96 26.86
N ALA A 296 -30.06 9.75 26.93
CA ALA A 296 -31.40 9.48 26.41
C ALA A 296 -32.48 10.27 27.14
N VAL A 297 -32.34 10.43 28.46
CA VAL A 297 -33.26 11.25 29.28
C VAL A 297 -33.23 12.69 28.82
N ASP A 298 -32.03 13.26 28.63
CA ASP A 298 -31.88 14.63 28.12
C ASP A 298 -32.55 14.76 26.76
N LEU A 299 -32.28 13.84 25.82
CA LEU A 299 -32.86 13.85 24.47
C LEU A 299 -34.39 13.81 24.47
N ILE A 300 -34.98 13.05 25.39
CA ILE A 300 -36.43 12.95 25.54
C ILE A 300 -37.01 14.27 26.07
N SER A 301 -36.32 14.93 26.99
CA SER A 301 -36.78 16.21 27.56
C SER A 301 -36.44 17.44 26.69
N ASP A 302 -35.50 17.32 25.76
CA ASP A 302 -34.95 18.42 24.98
C ASP A 302 -35.92 18.91 23.89
N GLN A 303 -36.57 20.04 24.16
CA GLN A 303 -37.48 20.71 23.22
C GLN A 303 -36.73 21.32 22.02
N LEU A 304 -35.50 21.79 22.22
CA LEU A 304 -34.67 22.34 21.14
C LEU A 304 -34.37 21.26 20.10
N TRP A 305 -34.07 20.03 20.53
CA TRP A 305 -33.88 18.91 19.61
C TRP A 305 -35.18 18.50 18.88
N ARG A 306 -36.31 18.48 19.58
CA ARG A 306 -37.58 17.98 19.02
C ARG A 306 -38.21 18.93 18.02
N SER A 307 -38.41 20.18 18.41
CA SER A 307 -39.12 21.19 17.62
C SER A 307 -38.20 22.23 17.00
N GLY A 308 -36.90 22.21 17.32
CA GLY A 308 -36.00 23.29 16.94
C GLY A 308 -36.24 24.54 17.81
N PRO A 309 -35.58 25.66 17.47
CA PRO A 309 -35.68 26.89 18.24
C PRO A 309 -37.10 27.49 18.20
N THR A 310 -37.59 28.00 19.32
CA THR A 310 -38.97 28.53 19.43
C THR A 310 -39.22 29.73 18.51
N TRP A 311 -38.21 30.56 18.27
CA TRP A 311 -38.31 31.67 17.33
C TRP A 311 -38.55 31.21 15.88
N LEU A 312 -38.24 29.95 15.55
CA LEU A 312 -38.50 29.41 14.22
C LEU A 312 -40.00 29.23 13.95
N GLN A 313 -40.82 29.08 14.99
CA GLN A 313 -42.28 29.00 14.87
C GLN A 313 -42.94 30.36 14.66
N LYS A 314 -42.17 31.45 14.86
CA LYS A 314 -42.63 32.82 14.66
C LYS A 314 -42.43 33.29 13.21
N HIS A 315 -42.88 34.51 12.93
CA HIS A 315 -42.69 35.18 11.66
C HIS A 315 -41.19 35.45 11.38
N ASP A 316 -40.80 35.50 10.10
CA ASP A 316 -39.40 35.56 9.66
C ASP A 316 -38.63 36.82 10.10
N THR A 317 -39.37 37.89 10.44
CA THR A 317 -38.90 39.16 10.99
C THR A 317 -38.40 39.04 12.43
N GLU A 318 -38.91 38.06 13.19
CA GLU A 318 -38.49 37.80 14.58
C GLU A 318 -37.31 36.82 14.67
N TRP A 319 -36.84 36.28 13.53
CA TRP A 319 -35.67 35.41 13.53
C TRP A 319 -34.39 36.18 13.85
N PRO A 320 -33.36 35.52 14.42
CA PRO A 320 -32.11 36.17 14.79
C PRO A 320 -31.49 36.93 13.61
N GLN A 321 -31.47 38.26 13.70
CA GLN A 321 -30.79 39.12 12.74
C GLN A 321 -29.36 39.38 13.19
N VAL A 322 -28.42 39.47 12.24
CA VAL A 322 -27.07 39.92 12.54
C VAL A 322 -27.15 41.41 12.85
N GLN A 323 -27.06 41.81 14.12
CA GLN A 323 -26.93 43.22 14.49
C GLN A 323 -25.69 43.79 13.78
N ARG A 324 -25.92 44.62 12.77
CA ARG A 324 -24.89 45.55 12.27
C ARG A 324 -24.83 46.67 13.30
N ALA A 325 -23.71 46.78 14.01
CA ALA A 325 -23.42 48.01 14.73
C ALA A 325 -23.43 49.18 13.71
N PRO A 326 -24.17 50.27 13.95
CA PRO A 326 -24.11 51.43 13.09
C PRO A 326 -22.76 52.13 13.32
N GLY A 327 -21.92 52.18 12.29
CA GLY A 327 -20.71 53.03 12.29
C GLY A 327 -19.35 52.34 12.48
N SER A 328 -19.10 51.17 11.89
CA SER A 328 -17.72 50.68 11.75
C SER A 328 -17.46 50.14 10.34
N ASP A 329 -16.97 51.01 9.47
CA ASP A 329 -16.27 50.57 8.26
C ASP A 329 -14.98 49.83 8.67
N GLU A 330 -14.85 48.64 8.10
CA GLU A 330 -13.65 47.82 7.94
C GLU A 330 -12.54 47.92 9.01
N SER A 331 -12.79 47.37 10.20
CA SER A 331 -11.72 46.94 11.10
C SER A 331 -12.22 45.99 12.21
N HIS A 332 -12.32 44.70 11.89
CA HIS A 332 -11.99 43.71 12.92
C HIS A 332 -10.49 43.43 12.80
N GLU A 333 -9.74 44.31 13.46
CA GLU A 333 -8.41 44.02 13.95
C GLU A 333 -8.43 42.66 14.66
N SER A 334 -7.66 41.73 14.10
CA SER A 334 -6.88 40.84 14.94
C SER A 334 -6.07 41.74 15.87
N GLN A 335 -6.01 41.43 17.16
CA GLN A 335 -5.07 42.06 18.08
C GLN A 335 -3.68 42.11 17.42
N VAL A 336 -3.31 43.29 16.94
CA VAL A 336 -1.95 43.61 16.56
C VAL A 336 -1.25 43.85 17.88
N ALA A 337 -0.54 42.83 18.36
CA ALA A 337 0.63 43.10 19.16
C ALA A 337 1.49 44.05 18.31
N THR A 338 1.71 45.27 18.80
CA THR A 338 2.57 46.26 18.16
C THR A 338 3.98 45.67 18.08
N ILE A 339 4.30 45.00 16.98
CA ILE A 339 5.66 44.61 16.66
C ILE A 339 6.34 45.89 16.17
N HIS A 340 7.15 46.48 17.04
CA HIS A 340 8.21 47.38 16.59
C HIS A 340 9.10 46.59 15.61
N CYS A 341 8.88 46.78 14.31
CA CYS A 341 9.77 46.28 13.28
C CYS A 341 11.04 47.13 13.31
N HIS A 342 12.04 46.70 14.07
CA HIS A 342 13.42 47.04 13.75
C HIS A 342 13.77 46.35 12.43
N ALA A 343 13.81 47.13 11.35
CA ALA A 343 14.37 46.67 10.09
C ALA A 343 15.89 46.56 10.27
N THR A 344 16.36 45.41 10.76
CA THR A 344 17.77 45.07 10.70
C THR A 344 18.09 44.65 9.27
N THR A 345 18.98 45.39 8.61
CA THR A 345 19.54 45.05 7.30
C THR A 345 20.47 43.84 7.44
N SER A 346 19.96 42.69 7.85
CA SER A 346 20.72 41.45 7.80
C SER A 346 20.82 41.02 6.33
N THR A 347 22.06 40.96 5.82
CA THR A 347 22.41 40.40 4.53
C THR A 347 21.82 39.00 4.39
N ILE A 348 20.69 38.88 3.69
CA ILE A 348 19.98 37.60 3.53
C ILE A 348 20.86 36.67 2.68
N SER A 349 21.53 35.72 3.32
CA SER A 349 22.40 34.74 2.67
C SER A 349 21.65 33.49 2.18
N GLU A 350 20.33 33.42 2.34
CA GLU A 350 19.50 32.27 1.97
C GLU A 350 18.34 32.62 1.05
N GLU A 351 18.00 31.72 0.12
CA GLU A 351 16.82 31.87 -0.74
C GLU A 351 15.54 32.06 0.10
N PRO A 352 14.61 32.93 -0.34
CA PRO A 352 13.37 33.16 0.38
C PRO A 352 12.64 31.83 0.65
N PRO A 353 12.12 31.61 1.87
CA PRO A 353 11.42 30.38 2.22
C PRO A 353 10.21 30.13 1.32
N LEU A 354 9.67 31.17 0.69
CA LEU A 354 8.61 31.07 -0.29
C LEU A 354 8.98 30.17 -1.49
N ILE A 355 10.17 30.30 -2.07
CA ILE A 355 10.61 29.51 -3.23
C ILE A 355 10.79 28.04 -2.81
N ARG A 356 11.41 27.80 -1.64
CA ARG A 356 11.69 26.45 -1.11
C ARG A 356 10.43 25.63 -0.79
N ARG A 357 9.28 26.27 -0.54
CA ARG A 357 8.02 25.60 -0.21
C ARG A 357 7.31 24.95 -1.40
N PHE A 358 7.70 25.28 -2.63
CA PHE A 358 7.05 24.75 -3.82
C PHE A 358 7.81 23.57 -4.41
N SER A 359 7.08 22.58 -4.91
CA SER A 359 7.60 21.41 -5.64
C SER A 359 7.37 21.50 -7.15
N SER A 360 6.79 22.60 -7.64
CA SER A 360 6.47 22.79 -9.05
C SER A 360 6.64 24.25 -9.46
N LEU A 361 7.42 24.49 -10.53
CA LEU A 361 7.64 25.83 -11.07
C LEU A 361 6.33 26.50 -11.49
N THR A 362 5.43 25.78 -12.17
CA THR A 362 4.16 26.35 -12.62
C THR A 362 3.26 26.75 -11.45
N LYS A 363 3.24 25.97 -10.36
CA LYS A 363 2.52 26.33 -9.14
C LYS A 363 3.11 27.57 -8.47
N LEU A 364 4.45 27.63 -8.37
CA LEU A 364 5.16 28.79 -7.84
C LEU A 364 4.79 30.05 -8.62
N LEU A 365 4.95 30.05 -9.94
CA LEU A 365 4.67 31.23 -10.78
C LEU A 365 3.22 31.67 -10.69
N ARG A 366 2.26 30.73 -10.77
CA ARG A 366 0.82 31.06 -10.64
C ARG A 366 0.49 31.71 -9.30
N ILE A 367 1.06 31.20 -8.21
CA ILE A 367 0.80 31.73 -6.87
C ILE A 367 1.48 33.08 -6.69
N MET A 368 2.72 33.24 -7.17
CA MET A 368 3.41 34.53 -7.18
C MET A 368 2.61 35.59 -7.93
N THR A 369 2.07 35.26 -9.11
CA THR A 369 1.24 36.20 -9.88
C THR A 369 -0.03 36.58 -9.12
N ARG A 370 -0.67 35.61 -8.46
CA ARG A 370 -1.87 35.86 -7.64
C ARG A 370 -1.57 36.75 -6.43
N ILE A 371 -0.43 36.53 -5.77
CA ILE A 371 0.05 37.36 -4.66
C ILE A 371 0.34 38.77 -5.16
N HIS A 372 1.05 38.92 -6.28
CA HIS A 372 1.34 40.22 -6.88
C HIS A 372 0.05 40.99 -7.21
N ARG A 373 -0.93 40.33 -7.84
CA ARG A 373 -2.25 40.93 -8.10
C ARG A 373 -2.94 41.34 -6.82
N LEU A 374 -2.96 40.49 -5.79
CA LEU A 374 -3.61 40.79 -4.52
C LEU A 374 -3.00 42.03 -3.83
N LEU A 375 -1.67 42.10 -3.81
CA LEU A 375 -0.94 43.20 -3.17
C LEU A 375 -1.14 44.53 -3.91
N ASN A 376 -1.07 44.50 -5.24
CA ASN A 376 -1.12 45.72 -6.04
C ASN A 376 -2.52 46.17 -6.39
N ARG A 377 -3.54 45.29 -6.33
CA ARG A 377 -4.94 45.67 -6.54
C ARG A 377 -5.47 46.63 -5.47
N ARG A 378 -4.86 46.62 -4.27
CA ARG A 378 -5.13 47.65 -3.24
C ARG A 378 -4.65 49.04 -3.64
N ARG A 379 -3.67 49.13 -4.57
CA ARG A 379 -3.08 50.38 -5.04
C ARG A 379 -3.58 50.80 -6.42
N ASP A 380 -3.90 49.83 -7.27
CA ASP A 380 -4.35 50.03 -8.65
C ASP A 380 -5.55 49.10 -8.95
N PRO A 381 -6.78 49.65 -8.98
CA PRO A 381 -7.99 48.89 -9.28
C PRO A 381 -8.05 48.31 -10.70
N SER A 382 -7.22 48.80 -11.64
CA SER A 382 -7.16 48.31 -13.02
C SER A 382 -6.52 46.92 -13.14
N ILE A 383 -5.81 46.48 -12.10
CA ILE A 383 -5.18 45.17 -12.06
C ILE A 383 -6.26 44.08 -11.98
N PRO A 384 -6.24 43.07 -12.88
CA PRO A 384 -7.22 42.01 -12.89
C PRO A 384 -7.33 41.29 -11.54
N ALA A 385 -8.52 40.77 -11.23
CA ALA A 385 -8.74 40.01 -10.01
C ALA A 385 -7.72 38.86 -9.87
N PRO A 386 -7.28 38.50 -8.65
CA PRO A 386 -6.30 37.43 -8.45
C PRO A 386 -6.67 36.10 -9.14
N LEU A 387 -7.96 35.78 -9.24
CA LEU A 387 -8.44 34.55 -9.88
C LEU A 387 -8.72 34.67 -11.39
N ALA A 388 -8.59 35.87 -11.99
CA ALA A 388 -8.76 36.05 -13.43
C ALA A 388 -7.71 35.24 -14.22
N PRO A 389 -7.96 34.89 -15.50
CA PRO A 389 -7.00 34.20 -16.35
C PRO A 389 -5.61 34.85 -16.30
N LEU A 390 -4.58 34.02 -16.20
CA LEU A 390 -3.19 34.48 -16.10
C LEU A 390 -2.64 34.70 -17.51
N SER A 391 -2.07 35.88 -17.75
CA SER A 391 -1.37 36.13 -19.01
C SER A 391 0.05 35.55 -18.99
N VAL A 392 0.58 35.27 -20.19
CA VAL A 392 1.96 34.80 -20.34
C VAL A 392 2.94 35.88 -19.84
N ALA A 393 2.65 37.16 -20.10
CA ALA A 393 3.46 38.28 -19.66
C ALA A 393 3.58 38.37 -18.12
N GLU A 394 2.48 38.15 -17.39
CA GLU A 394 2.52 38.14 -15.92
C GLU A 394 3.30 36.95 -15.35
N LEU A 395 3.14 35.76 -15.95
CA LEU A 395 3.92 34.59 -15.54
C LEU A 395 5.41 34.78 -15.80
N GLN A 396 5.77 35.45 -16.90
CA GLN A 396 7.15 35.78 -17.22
C GLN A 396 7.72 36.81 -16.25
N ARG A 397 6.95 37.85 -15.91
CA ARG A 397 7.32 38.84 -14.88
C ARG A 397 7.65 38.16 -13.56
N GLU A 398 6.79 37.28 -13.07
CA GLU A 398 7.02 36.59 -11.80
C GLU A 398 8.16 35.57 -11.86
N PHE A 399 8.41 35.00 -13.04
CA PHE A 399 9.59 34.18 -13.27
C PHE A 399 10.87 35.00 -13.07
N ILE A 400 10.95 36.19 -13.67
CA ILE A 400 12.05 37.13 -13.48
C ILE A 400 12.19 37.54 -12.00
N THR A 401 11.09 37.85 -11.30
CA THR A 401 11.12 38.16 -9.85
C THR A 401 11.72 37.02 -9.03
N CYS A 402 11.34 35.77 -9.31
CA CYS A 402 11.90 34.59 -8.64
C CYS A 402 13.40 34.41 -8.95
N VAL A 403 13.80 34.68 -10.19
CA VAL A 403 15.21 34.64 -10.61
C VAL A 403 16.02 35.68 -9.85
N GLN A 404 15.55 36.94 -9.78
CA GLN A 404 16.21 38.00 -9.01
C GLN A 404 16.38 37.62 -7.53
N MET A 405 15.35 37.04 -6.92
CA MET A 405 15.42 36.56 -5.54
C MET A 405 16.47 35.45 -5.37
N SER A 406 16.53 34.49 -6.30
CA SER A 406 17.52 33.40 -6.27
C SER A 406 18.94 33.92 -6.49
N GLN A 407 19.11 34.85 -7.45
CA GLN A 407 20.40 35.45 -7.76
C GLN A 407 20.91 36.32 -6.61
N ARG A 408 20.06 37.09 -5.93
CA ARG A 408 20.45 37.83 -4.70
C ARG A 408 20.94 36.91 -3.59
N ALA A 409 20.37 35.70 -3.46
CA ALA A 409 20.77 34.77 -2.41
C ALA A 409 22.06 34.01 -2.71
N HIS A 410 22.38 33.77 -4.00
CA HIS A 410 23.46 32.86 -4.39
C HIS A 410 24.54 33.46 -5.30
N LEU A 411 24.29 34.64 -5.88
CA LEU A 411 25.14 35.31 -6.88
C LEU A 411 25.23 36.82 -6.59
N SER A 412 25.02 37.26 -5.34
CA SER A 412 25.05 38.67 -4.96
C SER A 412 26.41 39.32 -5.17
N GLN A 413 27.50 38.60 -4.83
CA GLN A 413 28.87 39.07 -5.01
C GLN A 413 29.18 39.33 -6.49
N GLU A 414 28.79 38.42 -7.38
CA GLU A 414 29.01 38.54 -8.81
C GLU A 414 28.16 39.66 -9.43
N ILE A 415 26.93 39.87 -8.95
CA ILE A 415 26.07 40.99 -9.38
C ILE A 415 26.66 42.34 -8.95
N GLU A 416 27.11 42.47 -7.69
CA GLU A 416 27.75 43.70 -7.20
C GLU A 416 29.05 44.00 -7.95
N GLN A 417 29.83 42.96 -8.28
CA GLN A 417 31.06 43.13 -9.03
C GLN A 417 30.80 43.67 -10.44
N ILE A 418 29.84 43.10 -11.18
CA ILE A 418 29.50 43.60 -12.52
C ILE A 418 28.97 45.03 -12.46
N ARG A 419 28.22 45.40 -11.41
CA ARG A 419 27.76 46.78 -11.23
C ARG A 419 28.91 47.78 -11.00
N ARG A 420 30.00 47.37 -10.35
CA ARG A 420 31.15 48.23 -10.05
C ARG A 420 32.18 48.26 -11.19
N GLU A 421 32.52 47.10 -11.74
CA GLU A 421 33.69 46.90 -12.62
C GLU A 421 33.30 46.56 -14.07
N GLY A 422 32.02 46.32 -14.34
CA GLY A 422 31.52 45.94 -15.67
C GLY A 422 31.85 44.50 -16.10
N HIS A 423 32.59 43.74 -15.29
CA HIS A 423 32.98 42.35 -15.57
C HIS A 423 33.16 41.53 -14.28
N VAL A 424 33.16 40.20 -14.40
CA VAL A 424 33.44 39.28 -13.27
C VAL A 424 34.92 38.92 -13.25
N GLN A 425 35.49 38.59 -12.08
CA GLN A 425 36.89 38.15 -11.98
C GLN A 425 37.23 37.03 -12.98
N LEU A 426 38.40 37.14 -13.62
CA LEU A 426 38.90 36.19 -14.63
C LEU A 426 38.96 34.73 -14.15
N LYS A 427 39.14 34.49 -12.84
CA LYS A 427 39.20 33.16 -12.21
C LYS A 427 37.83 32.55 -11.87
N SER A 428 36.72 33.26 -12.07
CA SER A 428 35.38 32.75 -11.78
C SER A 428 34.94 31.70 -12.81
N SER A 429 34.10 30.74 -12.39
CA SER A 429 33.49 29.76 -13.30
C SER A 429 32.55 30.38 -14.34
N LEU A 430 32.19 31.65 -14.13
CA LEU A 430 31.29 32.44 -14.97
C LEU A 430 32.03 33.27 -16.03
N SER A 431 33.35 33.45 -15.95
CA SER A 431 34.11 34.29 -16.89
C SER A 431 33.96 33.84 -18.34
N SER A 432 33.86 32.52 -18.57
CA SER A 432 33.63 31.92 -19.90
C SER A 432 32.29 32.31 -20.55
N LEU A 433 31.32 32.74 -19.76
CA LEU A 433 29.96 33.07 -20.21
C LEU A 433 29.78 34.56 -20.51
N ARG A 434 30.80 35.39 -20.25
CA ARG A 434 30.73 36.87 -20.31
C ARG A 434 29.41 37.40 -19.76
N PRO A 435 29.10 37.16 -18.47
CA PRO A 435 27.82 37.52 -17.92
C PRO A 435 27.62 39.03 -17.90
N PHE A 436 26.40 39.48 -18.16
CA PHE A 436 26.01 40.89 -18.11
C PHE A 436 24.68 41.03 -17.36
N LEU A 437 24.37 42.27 -16.93
CA LEU A 437 23.10 42.58 -16.30
C LEU A 437 22.11 43.03 -17.38
N GLY A 438 20.98 42.33 -17.51
CA GLY A 438 19.92 42.73 -18.43
C GLY A 438 19.13 43.94 -17.91
N ASP A 439 18.29 44.52 -18.77
CA ASP A 439 17.40 45.64 -18.43
C ASP A 439 16.41 45.29 -17.30
N ASP A 440 16.12 44.00 -17.15
CA ASP A 440 15.33 43.42 -16.07
C ASP A 440 16.10 43.22 -14.76
N GLY A 441 17.35 43.68 -14.68
CA GLY A 441 18.20 43.57 -13.49
C GLY A 441 18.65 42.15 -13.16
N CYS A 442 18.49 41.19 -14.08
CA CYS A 442 18.93 39.81 -13.93
C CYS A 442 20.32 39.58 -14.52
N LEU A 443 21.11 38.70 -13.89
CA LEU A 443 22.38 38.23 -14.43
C LEU A 443 22.11 37.23 -15.58
N ARG A 444 22.58 37.55 -16.78
CA ARG A 444 22.35 36.79 -18.02
C ARG A 444 23.66 36.42 -18.72
N VAL A 445 23.61 35.41 -19.58
CA VAL A 445 24.75 34.97 -20.40
C VAL A 445 24.96 35.92 -21.58
N GLY A 446 26.11 36.61 -21.68
CA GLY A 446 26.44 37.53 -22.78
C GLY A 446 27.02 36.85 -24.01
N GLY A 447 26.52 35.65 -24.32
CA GLY A 447 27.16 34.66 -25.19
C GLY A 447 27.46 35.09 -26.63
N ARG A 448 28.06 34.15 -27.39
CA ARG A 448 28.54 34.35 -28.77
C ARG A 448 27.44 34.22 -29.84
N LEU A 449 26.17 34.17 -29.44
CA LEU A 449 25.02 33.81 -30.29
C LEU A 449 24.21 35.02 -30.75
N THR A 450 24.76 36.23 -30.68
CA THR A 450 24.07 37.50 -30.99
C THR A 450 23.43 37.49 -32.38
N HIS A 451 24.12 36.95 -33.39
CA HIS A 451 23.63 36.87 -34.78
C HIS A 451 22.76 35.64 -35.08
N SER A 452 22.40 34.83 -34.08
CA SER A 452 21.49 33.70 -34.30
C SER A 452 20.03 34.15 -34.46
N LEU A 453 19.20 33.31 -35.09
CA LEU A 453 17.74 33.52 -35.20
C LEU A 453 16.96 33.10 -33.93
N LEU A 454 17.66 32.82 -32.84
CA LEU A 454 17.05 32.45 -31.56
C LEU A 454 16.36 33.66 -30.92
N SER A 455 15.41 33.42 -30.03
CA SER A 455 14.82 34.52 -29.25
C SER A 455 15.86 35.10 -28.28
N ASP A 456 15.67 36.35 -27.85
CA ASP A 456 16.61 36.99 -26.93
C ASP A 456 16.70 36.25 -25.58
N GLU A 457 15.64 35.58 -25.16
CA GLU A 457 15.64 34.70 -23.98
C GLU A 457 16.51 33.46 -24.14
N GLU A 458 16.61 32.92 -25.36
CA GLU A 458 17.44 31.76 -25.71
C GLU A 458 18.90 32.15 -26.00
N LYS A 459 19.12 33.35 -26.56
CA LYS A 459 20.46 33.93 -26.75
C LYS A 459 21.12 34.27 -25.42
N HIS A 460 20.34 34.86 -24.51
CA HIS A 460 20.80 35.40 -23.25
C HIS A 460 20.01 34.83 -22.05
N PRO A 461 20.09 33.50 -21.81
CA PRO A 461 19.38 32.87 -20.70
C PRO A 461 19.90 33.39 -19.35
N VAL A 462 19.01 33.41 -18.36
CA VAL A 462 19.35 33.82 -16.99
C VAL A 462 20.26 32.80 -16.32
N ILE A 463 21.22 33.28 -15.53
CA ILE A 463 22.20 32.42 -14.84
C ILE A 463 21.68 32.06 -13.44
N LEU A 464 21.66 30.78 -13.10
CA LEU A 464 21.26 30.29 -11.77
C LEU A 464 22.31 29.34 -11.19
N SER A 465 22.50 29.40 -9.87
CA SER A 465 23.33 28.44 -9.16
C SER A 465 22.66 27.07 -9.10
N GLY A 466 23.41 25.98 -9.32
CA GLY A 466 22.89 24.61 -9.16
C GLY A 466 22.46 24.27 -7.72
N LYS A 467 22.85 25.08 -6.73
CA LYS A 467 22.39 24.95 -5.33
C LYS A 467 20.98 25.50 -5.10
N SER A 468 20.50 26.38 -6.00
CA SER A 468 19.20 27.01 -5.93
C SER A 468 18.06 25.97 -5.96
N HIS A 469 17.02 26.19 -5.16
CA HIS A 469 15.80 25.39 -5.25
C HIS A 469 15.03 25.72 -6.53
N LEU A 470 15.06 26.97 -7.00
CA LEU A 470 14.48 27.38 -8.28
C LEU A 470 15.11 26.62 -9.45
N ALA A 471 16.44 26.39 -9.42
CA ALA A 471 17.13 25.59 -10.43
C ALA A 471 16.59 24.15 -10.50
N LYS A 472 16.29 23.51 -9.36
CA LYS A 472 15.65 22.19 -9.30
C LYS A 472 14.25 22.22 -9.94
N LEU A 473 13.45 23.23 -9.60
CA LEU A 473 12.09 23.39 -10.15
C LEU A 473 12.08 23.60 -11.67
N ILE A 474 13.07 24.30 -12.22
CA ILE A 474 13.22 24.50 -13.67
C ILE A 474 13.59 23.18 -14.35
N VAL A 475 14.50 22.39 -13.78
CA VAL A 475 14.86 21.08 -14.33
C VAL A 475 13.67 20.12 -14.29
N ASP A 476 12.92 20.07 -13.18
CA ASP A 476 11.71 19.24 -13.09
C ASP A 476 10.64 19.67 -14.09
N TRP A 477 10.45 20.99 -14.27
CA TRP A 477 9.56 21.53 -15.30
C TRP A 477 10.00 21.12 -16.71
N ALA A 478 11.30 21.23 -17.02
CA ALA A 478 11.86 20.84 -18.30
C ALA A 478 11.73 19.34 -18.55
N HIS A 479 11.89 18.52 -17.51
CA HIS A 479 11.76 17.06 -17.58
C HIS A 479 10.31 16.64 -17.90
N VAL A 480 9.32 17.26 -17.24
CA VAL A 480 7.90 17.03 -17.52
C VAL A 480 7.51 17.55 -18.91
N ARG A 481 8.02 18.72 -19.31
CA ARG A 481 7.74 19.31 -20.64
C ARG A 481 8.32 18.48 -21.78
N GLY A 482 9.49 17.87 -21.56
CA GLY A 482 10.11 16.91 -22.46
C GLY A 482 9.52 15.50 -22.37
N LEU A 483 8.33 15.33 -21.76
CA LEU A 483 7.62 14.06 -21.60
C LEU A 483 8.46 12.95 -20.97
N HIS A 484 9.17 13.26 -19.89
CA HIS A 484 10.11 12.35 -19.24
C HIS A 484 11.25 11.87 -20.15
N GLY A 485 11.57 12.64 -21.18
CA GLY A 485 12.71 12.39 -22.05
C GLY A 485 14.03 12.32 -21.27
N GLY A 486 14.98 11.56 -21.82
CA GLY A 486 16.28 11.33 -21.18
C GLY A 486 17.08 12.62 -20.92
N PHE A 487 18.28 12.45 -20.34
CA PHE A 487 19.17 13.55 -19.94
C PHE A 487 19.34 14.65 -21.00
N ARG A 488 19.55 14.28 -22.28
CA ARG A 488 19.79 15.25 -23.37
C ARG A 488 18.58 16.15 -23.64
N VAL A 489 17.38 15.56 -23.68
CA VAL A 489 16.12 16.29 -23.94
C VAL A 489 15.82 17.23 -22.77
N THR A 490 15.94 16.73 -21.54
CA THR A 490 15.71 17.53 -20.33
C THR A 490 16.70 18.69 -20.23
N LEU A 491 17.98 18.45 -20.54
CA LEU A 491 19.01 19.50 -20.55
C LEU A 491 18.70 20.58 -21.60
N HIS A 492 18.31 20.19 -22.81
CA HIS A 492 17.97 21.15 -23.86
C HIS A 492 16.80 22.05 -23.45
N HIS A 493 15.71 21.50 -22.92
CA HIS A 493 14.59 22.30 -22.42
C HIS A 493 14.95 23.20 -21.24
N THR A 494 15.88 22.78 -20.39
CA THR A 494 16.39 23.60 -19.29
C THR A 494 17.13 24.83 -19.84
N LEU A 495 18.03 24.62 -20.81
CA LEU A 495 18.87 25.68 -21.40
C LEU A 495 18.07 26.75 -22.15
N ARG A 496 16.90 26.41 -22.70
CA ARG A 496 16.00 27.40 -23.33
C ARG A 496 15.42 28.42 -22.35
N ARG A 497 15.52 28.17 -21.03
CA ARG A 497 14.92 29.04 -20.00
C ARG A 497 15.92 29.55 -18.97
N ALA A 498 16.93 28.76 -18.62
CA ALA A 498 17.98 29.18 -17.69
C ALA A 498 19.29 28.41 -17.91
N TRP A 499 20.40 29.11 -17.73
CA TRP A 499 21.73 28.53 -17.65
C TRP A 499 22.07 28.19 -16.19
N ILE A 500 22.10 26.90 -15.84
CA ILE A 500 22.37 26.46 -14.48
C ILE A 500 23.85 26.09 -14.33
N ILE A 501 24.56 26.70 -13.38
CA ILE A 501 25.93 26.35 -13.00
C ILE A 501 25.94 24.90 -12.49
N ASN A 502 26.77 24.04 -13.08
CA ASN A 502 26.77 22.59 -12.87
C ASN A 502 25.45 21.87 -13.24
N GLY A 503 24.65 22.45 -14.13
CA GLY A 503 23.32 21.94 -14.51
C GLY A 503 23.32 20.50 -15.05
N ARG A 504 24.39 20.05 -15.72
CA ARG A 504 24.48 18.66 -16.22
C ARG A 504 24.39 17.62 -15.10
N THR A 505 25.05 17.87 -13.97
CA THR A 505 25.03 16.98 -12.82
C THR A 505 23.64 16.98 -12.18
N LEU A 506 23.05 18.16 -12.02
CA LEU A 506 21.72 18.33 -11.46
C LEU A 506 20.64 17.61 -12.29
N VAL A 507 20.67 17.75 -13.63
CA VAL A 507 19.73 17.07 -14.53
C VAL A 507 19.86 15.55 -14.44
N ARG A 508 21.08 15.01 -14.44
CA ARG A 508 21.28 13.55 -14.30
C ARG A 508 20.74 13.03 -12.97
N GLN A 509 20.94 13.79 -11.89
CA GLN A 509 20.46 13.44 -10.57
C GLN A 509 18.92 13.41 -10.54
N LEU A 510 18.26 14.48 -10.99
CA LEU A 510 16.79 14.59 -10.94
C LEU A 510 16.09 13.57 -11.85
N VAL A 511 16.63 13.30 -13.04
CA VAL A 511 16.09 12.27 -13.94
C VAL A 511 16.17 10.87 -13.31
N ARG A 512 17.27 10.54 -12.61
CA ARG A 512 17.41 9.25 -11.89
C ARG A 512 16.47 9.13 -10.68
N GLN A 513 16.13 10.24 -10.05
CA GLN A 513 15.18 10.29 -8.94
C GLN A 513 13.71 10.26 -9.40
N CYS A 514 13.46 10.40 -10.70
CA CYS A 514 12.11 10.38 -11.25
C CYS A 514 11.49 8.98 -11.15
N VAL A 515 10.42 8.85 -10.35
CA VAL A 515 9.67 7.60 -10.18
C VAL A 515 9.04 7.12 -11.49
N THR A 516 8.57 8.04 -12.35
CA THR A 516 7.97 7.68 -13.65
C THR A 516 9.02 7.02 -14.56
N CYS A 517 10.20 7.62 -14.67
CA CYS A 517 11.31 7.04 -15.42
C CYS A 517 11.79 5.71 -14.82
N ALA A 518 11.91 5.64 -13.50
CA ALA A 518 12.33 4.42 -12.81
C ALA A 518 11.33 3.26 -12.98
N LYS A 519 10.03 3.55 -13.06
CA LYS A 519 8.99 2.54 -13.37
C LYS A 519 9.05 2.05 -14.80
N ALA A 520 9.31 2.94 -15.76
CA ALA A 520 9.36 2.60 -17.17
C ALA A 520 10.64 1.80 -17.52
N ASP A 521 11.79 2.18 -16.96
CA ASP A 521 13.08 1.52 -17.19
C ASP A 521 13.37 0.44 -16.14
N ALA A 522 12.35 -0.17 -15.51
CA ALA A 522 12.51 -1.07 -14.36
C ALA A 522 13.61 -2.13 -14.55
N ARG A 523 14.81 -1.88 -14.00
CA ARG A 523 15.97 -2.76 -14.16
C ARG A 523 15.99 -3.80 -13.05
N PRO A 524 15.96 -5.11 -13.36
CA PRO A 524 16.08 -6.13 -12.34
C PRO A 524 17.42 -6.04 -11.61
N LEU A 525 17.39 -6.24 -10.30
CA LEU A 525 18.59 -6.33 -9.49
C LEU A 525 19.31 -7.65 -9.76
N HIS A 526 20.63 -7.65 -9.62
CA HIS A 526 21.45 -8.86 -9.70
C HIS A 526 22.43 -8.86 -8.53
N GLN A 527 22.86 -10.05 -8.15
CA GLN A 527 23.88 -10.26 -7.12
C GLN A 527 24.92 -11.23 -7.67
N GLU A 528 26.13 -11.16 -7.13
CA GLU A 528 27.24 -12.02 -7.54
C GLU A 528 26.85 -13.51 -7.49
N MET A 529 27.24 -14.27 -8.51
CA MET A 529 26.96 -15.71 -8.57
C MET A 529 27.54 -16.44 -7.35
N ALA A 530 26.69 -17.16 -6.63
CA ALA A 530 27.06 -17.95 -5.46
C ALA A 530 28.00 -19.10 -5.84
N ALA A 531 28.75 -19.60 -4.85
CA ALA A 531 29.48 -20.85 -4.99
C ALA A 531 28.54 -22.03 -5.29
N LEU A 532 29.03 -23.03 -6.02
CA LEU A 532 28.26 -24.25 -6.30
C LEU A 532 28.03 -25.04 -5.00
N PRO A 533 26.86 -25.68 -4.83
CA PRO A 533 26.58 -26.46 -3.64
C PRO A 533 27.49 -27.69 -3.56
N ALA A 534 27.88 -28.10 -2.35
CA ALA A 534 28.80 -29.21 -2.10
C ALA A 534 28.44 -30.51 -2.85
N PRO A 535 27.16 -30.94 -2.94
CA PRO A 535 26.78 -32.12 -3.71
C PRO A 535 27.10 -32.09 -5.22
N ARG A 536 27.38 -30.90 -5.78
CA ARG A 536 27.74 -30.72 -7.21
C ARG A 536 29.25 -30.79 -7.47
N VAL A 537 30.06 -30.69 -6.42
CA VAL A 537 31.53 -30.64 -6.50
C VAL A 537 32.21 -31.76 -5.69
N GLN A 538 31.45 -32.52 -4.90
CA GLN A 538 31.92 -33.69 -4.17
C GLN A 538 31.72 -34.98 -4.99
N GLN A 539 32.65 -35.91 -4.82
CA GLN A 539 32.54 -37.26 -5.38
C GLN A 539 31.49 -38.04 -4.60
N ASN A 540 30.34 -38.27 -5.23
CA ASN A 540 29.22 -39.00 -4.65
C ASN A 540 28.75 -40.10 -5.62
N PRO A 541 28.17 -41.20 -5.12
CA PRO A 541 27.53 -42.20 -5.97
C PRO A 541 26.49 -41.58 -6.94
N SER A 542 26.26 -42.25 -8.06
CA SER A 542 25.22 -41.85 -9.02
C SER A 542 23.88 -41.66 -8.30
N PHE A 543 23.21 -40.54 -8.58
CA PHE A 543 21.91 -40.18 -7.99
C PHE A 543 21.87 -40.00 -6.47
N TYR A 544 23.01 -39.88 -5.78
CA TYR A 544 23.06 -39.61 -4.34
C TYR A 544 22.29 -38.35 -3.92
N VAL A 545 22.43 -37.26 -4.70
CA VAL A 545 21.54 -36.10 -4.66
C VAL A 545 20.91 -35.92 -6.03
N THR A 546 19.58 -35.89 -6.07
CA THR A 546 18.80 -35.84 -7.31
C THR A 546 17.80 -34.69 -7.29
N GLY A 547 17.59 -34.06 -8.44
CA GLY A 547 16.50 -33.11 -8.68
C GLY A 547 15.40 -33.78 -9.47
N VAL A 548 14.14 -33.53 -9.14
CA VAL A 548 12.98 -34.09 -9.83
C VAL A 548 12.04 -33.00 -10.34
N ASP A 549 11.54 -33.21 -11.56
CA ASP A 549 10.56 -32.32 -12.19
C ASP A 549 9.62 -33.09 -13.12
N TYR A 550 8.42 -32.53 -13.31
CA TYR A 550 7.42 -33.08 -14.22
C TYR A 550 7.42 -32.33 -15.55
N ALA A 551 7.54 -33.08 -16.64
CA ALA A 551 7.28 -32.59 -17.99
C ALA A 551 5.88 -33.03 -18.44
N GLY A 552 5.04 -32.09 -18.86
CA GLY A 552 3.73 -32.41 -19.44
C GLY A 552 2.79 -31.21 -19.49
N PRO A 553 1.52 -31.41 -19.87
CA PRO A 553 0.93 -32.70 -20.29
C PRO A 553 1.30 -33.10 -21.73
N PHE A 554 1.40 -34.40 -21.98
CA PHE A 554 1.55 -35.02 -23.31
C PHE A 554 0.32 -35.89 -23.62
N ASN A 555 -0.08 -35.99 -24.89
CA ASN A 555 -1.20 -36.83 -25.29
C ASN A 555 -0.71 -38.27 -25.55
N VAL A 556 -1.25 -39.23 -24.79
CA VAL A 556 -0.93 -40.67 -24.85
C VAL A 556 -2.17 -41.43 -25.31
N LEU A 557 -2.01 -42.35 -26.26
CA LEU A 557 -3.10 -43.22 -26.73
C LEU A 557 -3.40 -44.33 -25.73
N GLN A 558 -4.68 -44.61 -25.50
CA GLN A 558 -5.11 -45.69 -24.61
C GLN A 558 -4.92 -47.09 -25.23
N ALA A 559 -5.03 -47.20 -26.56
CA ALA A 559 -4.88 -48.43 -27.31
C ALA A 559 -4.44 -48.13 -28.75
N LYS A 560 -4.00 -49.16 -29.48
CA LYS A 560 -3.66 -49.06 -30.91
C LYS A 560 -4.95 -49.05 -31.75
N GLY A 561 -5.15 -48.03 -32.59
CA GLY A 561 -6.30 -47.92 -33.51
C GLY A 561 -6.66 -46.48 -33.90
N SER A 562 -7.35 -46.31 -35.04
CA SER A 562 -7.85 -45.01 -35.50
C SER A 562 -9.09 -44.58 -34.70
N GLY A 563 -9.09 -43.34 -34.18
CA GLY A 563 -10.21 -42.78 -33.39
C GLY A 563 -10.16 -43.05 -31.89
N VAL A 564 -9.08 -43.63 -31.37
CA VAL A 564 -8.91 -43.94 -29.95
C VAL A 564 -8.67 -42.66 -29.13
N ARG A 565 -9.34 -42.56 -27.98
CA ARG A 565 -9.23 -41.43 -27.05
C ARG A 565 -7.78 -41.28 -26.54
N THR A 566 -7.31 -40.03 -26.53
CA THR A 566 -6.03 -39.67 -25.92
C THR A 566 -6.23 -39.25 -24.46
N LEU A 567 -5.32 -39.67 -23.60
CA LEU A 567 -5.22 -39.27 -22.20
C LEU A 567 -4.00 -38.37 -22.00
N LYS A 568 -4.05 -37.51 -20.99
CA LYS A 568 -2.91 -36.67 -20.62
C LYS A 568 -1.94 -37.48 -19.78
N GLY A 569 -0.77 -37.79 -20.32
CA GLY A 569 0.35 -38.35 -19.56
C GLY A 569 1.36 -37.27 -19.17
N TYR A 570 2.15 -37.55 -18.14
CA TYR A 570 3.26 -36.71 -17.69
C TYR A 570 4.53 -37.55 -17.61
N ILE A 571 5.69 -36.89 -17.53
CA ILE A 571 6.98 -37.56 -17.50
C ILE A 571 7.73 -37.05 -16.27
N ALA A 572 8.05 -37.93 -15.33
CA ALA A 572 8.92 -37.63 -14.20
C ALA A 572 10.38 -37.72 -14.67
N ILE A 573 11.14 -36.65 -14.47
CA ILE A 573 12.54 -36.57 -14.87
C ILE A 573 13.39 -36.37 -13.62
N PHE A 574 14.25 -37.36 -13.32
CA PHE A 574 15.21 -37.32 -12.22
C PHE A 574 16.60 -36.98 -12.76
N VAL A 575 17.30 -36.03 -12.13
CA VAL A 575 18.61 -35.55 -12.58
C VAL A 575 19.62 -35.56 -11.43
N CYS A 576 20.70 -36.31 -11.61
CA CYS A 576 21.80 -36.38 -10.65
C CYS A 576 22.62 -35.08 -10.62
N PHE A 577 22.94 -34.56 -9.44
CA PHE A 577 23.68 -33.31 -9.29
C PHE A 577 25.18 -33.43 -9.63
N SER A 578 25.81 -34.59 -9.36
CA SER A 578 27.24 -34.81 -9.55
C SER A 578 27.61 -35.13 -11.01
N SER A 579 26.86 -36.04 -11.65
CA SER A 579 27.12 -36.48 -13.04
C SER A 579 26.21 -35.86 -14.10
N LYS A 580 25.15 -35.15 -13.72
CA LYS A 580 24.06 -34.74 -14.62
C LYS A 580 23.35 -35.91 -15.31
N ALA A 581 23.53 -37.15 -14.84
CA ALA A 581 22.80 -38.30 -15.36
C ALA A 581 21.29 -38.08 -15.20
N VAL A 582 20.52 -38.50 -16.21
CA VAL A 582 19.07 -38.32 -16.26
C VAL A 582 18.41 -39.69 -16.20
N HIS A 583 17.32 -39.80 -15.45
CA HIS A 583 16.42 -40.95 -15.48
C HIS A 583 14.99 -40.48 -15.77
N ILE A 584 14.27 -41.18 -16.65
CA ILE A 584 13.01 -40.71 -17.20
C ILE A 584 11.93 -41.78 -17.03
N GLU A 585 10.82 -41.41 -16.38
CA GLU A 585 9.68 -42.30 -16.15
C GLU A 585 8.39 -41.68 -16.68
N LEU A 586 7.60 -42.47 -17.41
CA LEU A 586 6.25 -42.07 -17.82
C LEU A 586 5.26 -42.27 -16.67
N VAL A 587 4.39 -41.30 -16.43
CA VAL A 587 3.32 -41.37 -15.44
C VAL A 587 1.96 -41.04 -16.05
N GLY A 588 0.91 -41.67 -15.53
CA GLY A 588 -0.45 -41.50 -16.01
C GLY A 588 -1.07 -40.15 -15.63
N ASP A 589 -0.74 -39.61 -14.46
CA ASP A 589 -1.27 -38.33 -13.98
C ASP A 589 -0.27 -37.61 -13.04
N CYS A 590 -0.62 -36.39 -12.64
CA CYS A 590 0.14 -35.59 -11.67
C CYS A 590 -0.29 -35.87 -10.22
N SER A 591 -0.82 -37.05 -9.90
CA SER A 591 -1.19 -37.39 -8.52
C SER A 591 0.05 -37.72 -7.68
N THR A 592 -0.12 -37.71 -6.35
CA THR A 592 0.91 -38.15 -5.41
C THR A 592 1.23 -39.64 -5.60
N ASP A 593 0.21 -40.48 -5.80
CA ASP A 593 0.37 -41.94 -5.90
C ASP A 593 1.12 -42.36 -7.17
N SER A 594 0.80 -41.74 -8.32
CA SER A 594 1.54 -41.97 -9.56
C SER A 594 3.00 -41.52 -9.45
N PHE A 595 3.26 -40.45 -8.70
CA PHE A 595 4.62 -40.01 -8.43
C PHE A 595 5.37 -41.00 -7.52
N LEU A 596 4.74 -41.48 -6.44
CA LEU A 596 5.35 -42.48 -5.55
C LEU A 596 5.67 -43.77 -6.31
N ALA A 597 4.79 -44.21 -7.22
CA ALA A 597 5.07 -45.36 -8.09
C ALA A 597 6.28 -45.12 -9.01
N ALA A 598 6.41 -43.92 -9.57
CA ALA A 598 7.59 -43.54 -10.37
C ALA A 598 8.87 -43.48 -9.52
N LEU A 599 8.78 -42.95 -8.30
CA LEU A 599 9.89 -42.90 -7.36
C LEU A 599 10.34 -44.31 -6.96
N THR A 600 9.42 -45.23 -6.70
CA THR A 600 9.72 -46.65 -6.41
C THR A 600 10.44 -47.32 -7.58
N ARG A 601 9.99 -47.08 -8.82
CA ARG A 601 10.67 -47.58 -10.02
C ARG A 601 12.08 -47.02 -10.17
N PHE A 602 12.26 -45.72 -9.91
CA PHE A 602 13.57 -45.08 -9.91
C PHE A 602 14.52 -45.68 -8.86
N ILE A 603 14.06 -45.78 -7.61
CA ILE A 603 14.84 -46.35 -6.50
C ILE A 603 15.18 -47.81 -6.79
N GLY A 604 14.24 -48.59 -7.33
CA GLY A 604 14.48 -49.99 -7.70
C GLY A 604 15.54 -50.17 -8.79
N ARG A 605 15.70 -49.20 -9.70
CA ARG A 605 16.67 -49.26 -10.81
C ARG A 605 18.02 -48.61 -10.50
N LYS A 606 18.03 -47.52 -9.72
CA LYS A 606 19.24 -46.69 -9.50
C LYS A 606 19.74 -46.70 -8.05
N GLY A 607 18.98 -47.28 -7.12
CA GLY A 607 19.25 -47.23 -5.69
C GLY A 607 18.62 -45.99 -5.02
N PRO A 608 18.51 -46.00 -3.67
CA PRO A 608 17.90 -44.90 -2.93
C PRO A 608 18.79 -43.64 -2.90
N PRO A 609 18.25 -42.45 -3.22
CA PRO A 609 18.98 -41.19 -3.05
C PRO A 609 19.06 -40.80 -1.57
N ALA A 610 20.11 -40.08 -1.17
CA ALA A 610 20.18 -39.48 0.16
C ALA A 610 19.35 -38.19 0.24
N GLN A 611 19.26 -37.43 -0.86
CA GLN A 611 18.48 -36.19 -0.90
C GLN A 611 17.79 -35.98 -2.25
N ILE A 612 16.52 -35.53 -2.20
CA ILE A 612 15.70 -35.15 -3.35
C ILE A 612 15.38 -33.64 -3.30
N TRP A 613 15.57 -32.96 -4.43
CA TRP A 613 15.17 -31.57 -4.65
C TRP A 613 14.00 -31.48 -5.63
N SER A 614 12.95 -30.72 -5.29
CA SER A 614 11.80 -30.51 -6.19
C SER A 614 11.28 -29.08 -6.13
N ASP A 615 10.39 -28.74 -7.07
CA ASP A 615 9.55 -27.56 -6.94
C ASP A 615 8.42 -27.75 -5.92
N ASN A 616 7.65 -26.69 -5.68
CA ASN A 616 6.56 -26.67 -4.70
C ASN A 616 5.24 -27.30 -5.22
N GLY A 617 5.31 -28.19 -6.22
CA GLY A 617 4.17 -28.95 -6.74
C GLY A 617 3.40 -29.69 -5.64
N THR A 618 2.07 -29.73 -5.76
CA THR A 618 1.19 -30.34 -4.75
C THR A 618 1.43 -31.84 -4.60
N ASN A 619 1.72 -32.53 -5.71
CA ASN A 619 2.13 -33.92 -5.76
C ASN A 619 3.44 -34.20 -5.01
N PHE A 620 4.47 -33.37 -5.17
CA PHE A 620 5.74 -33.53 -4.46
C PHE A 620 5.61 -33.24 -2.96
N LYS A 621 4.79 -32.24 -2.60
CA LYS A 621 4.45 -31.97 -1.18
C LYS A 621 3.71 -33.14 -0.54
N GLY A 622 2.74 -33.71 -1.25
CA GLY A 622 2.01 -34.91 -0.82
C GLY A 622 2.95 -36.10 -0.65
N ALA A 623 3.83 -36.35 -1.63
CA ALA A 623 4.77 -37.47 -1.58
C ALA A 623 5.76 -37.37 -0.42
N ASN A 624 6.27 -36.17 -0.13
CA ASN A 624 7.14 -35.94 1.03
C ASN A 624 6.39 -36.15 2.36
N ALA A 625 5.11 -35.77 2.45
CA ALA A 625 4.31 -36.02 3.64
C ALA A 625 4.09 -37.53 3.87
N GLU A 626 3.79 -38.26 2.80
CA GLU A 626 3.58 -39.71 2.85
C GLU A 626 4.86 -40.49 3.18
N LEU A 627 6.00 -40.11 2.60
CA LEU A 627 7.30 -40.69 2.95
C LEU A 627 7.63 -40.49 4.44
N LYS A 628 7.32 -39.32 5.00
CA LYS A 628 7.50 -39.06 6.44
C LYS A 628 6.56 -39.90 7.31
N ARG A 629 5.32 -40.11 6.87
CA ARG A 629 4.35 -40.97 7.56
C ARG A 629 4.83 -42.42 7.61
N LEU A 630 5.24 -42.97 6.47
CA LEU A 630 5.76 -44.34 6.36
C LEU A 630 7.04 -44.55 7.19
N LEU A 631 7.91 -43.55 7.25
CA LEU A 631 9.11 -43.60 8.09
C LEU A 631 8.74 -43.63 9.58
N HIS A 632 7.75 -42.82 9.99
CA HIS A 632 7.28 -42.77 11.38
C HIS A 632 6.55 -44.07 11.81
N GLU A 633 5.78 -44.68 10.91
CA GLU A 633 5.11 -45.97 11.15
C GLU A 633 6.11 -47.13 11.26
N ALA A 634 7.16 -47.13 10.43
CA ALA A 634 8.24 -48.11 10.53
C ALA A 634 9.07 -47.97 11.82
N GLU A 635 9.11 -46.78 12.45
CA GLU A 635 9.76 -46.55 13.75
C GLU A 635 8.95 -47.06 14.95
N LEU A 636 7.65 -47.38 14.79
CA LEU A 636 6.78 -47.86 15.86
C LEU A 636 6.77 -49.41 16.00
N ASP A 637 7.18 -50.15 14.97
CA ASP A 637 7.08 -51.62 14.89
C ASP A 637 8.44 -52.33 15.15
N TRP A 638 8.98 -52.15 16.36
CA TRP A 638 10.31 -52.66 16.76
C TRP A 638 10.33 -54.17 17.10
N GLY A 639 10.05 -55.04 16.13
CA GLY A 639 10.15 -56.49 16.31
C GLY A 639 10.54 -57.32 15.08
N LEU A 640 10.20 -56.90 13.86
CA LEU A 640 10.24 -57.81 12.71
C LEU A 640 11.00 -57.34 11.46
N VAL A 641 11.51 -56.10 11.41
CA VAL A 641 12.27 -55.61 10.24
C VAL A 641 13.55 -54.90 10.67
N LYS A 642 14.49 -55.68 11.23
CA LYS A 642 15.88 -55.21 11.40
C LYS A 642 16.52 -55.04 10.01
N GLY A 643 16.67 -53.79 9.56
CA GLY A 643 17.86 -53.40 8.78
C GLY A 643 17.71 -52.74 7.41
N SER A 644 16.59 -52.13 6.99
CA SER A 644 16.53 -51.56 5.62
C SER A 644 15.98 -50.15 5.45
N LEU A 645 14.92 -49.74 6.16
CA LEU A 645 14.22 -48.48 5.84
C LEU A 645 14.48 -47.35 6.85
N ALA A 646 14.55 -47.66 8.15
CA ALA A 646 14.76 -46.64 9.20
C ALA A 646 16.16 -46.00 9.18
N GLU A 647 17.19 -46.72 8.75
CA GLU A 647 18.57 -46.19 8.69
C GLU A 647 18.87 -45.32 7.45
N ARG A 648 17.96 -45.22 6.46
CA ARG A 648 18.25 -44.67 5.12
C ARG A 648 17.34 -43.51 4.68
N GLY A 649 16.72 -42.80 5.63
CA GLY A 649 15.72 -41.76 5.34
C GLY A 649 16.13 -40.75 4.24
N ILE A 650 15.31 -40.63 3.20
CA ILE A 650 15.55 -39.71 2.08
C ILE A 650 15.20 -38.28 2.51
N ALA A 651 16.17 -37.36 2.50
CA ALA A 651 15.92 -35.95 2.82
C ALA A 651 15.26 -35.22 1.64
N TRP A 652 14.17 -34.47 1.88
CA TRP A 652 13.47 -33.71 0.83
C TRP A 652 13.68 -32.20 0.98
N SER A 653 13.97 -31.49 -0.10
CA SER A 653 14.16 -30.03 -0.12
C SER A 653 13.39 -29.36 -1.27
N PHE A 654 12.72 -28.23 -0.96
CA PHE A 654 11.90 -27.49 -1.93
C PHE A 654 12.57 -26.19 -2.37
N ILE A 655 12.57 -25.91 -3.68
CA ILE A 655 13.06 -24.62 -4.18
C ILE A 655 12.08 -23.47 -3.89
N PRO A 656 12.56 -22.22 -3.69
CA PRO A 656 11.66 -21.08 -3.52
C PRO A 656 10.70 -20.92 -4.72
N PRO A 657 9.43 -20.51 -4.50
CA PRO A 657 8.46 -20.37 -5.58
C PRO A 657 8.95 -19.47 -6.73
N LYS A 658 8.79 -19.94 -7.97
CA LYS A 658 9.19 -19.24 -9.22
C LYS A 658 10.67 -18.80 -9.27
N ALA A 659 11.56 -19.61 -8.68
CA ALA A 659 13.01 -19.39 -8.67
C ALA A 659 13.77 -20.42 -9.57
N PRO A 660 13.58 -20.37 -10.90
CA PRO A 660 14.10 -21.38 -11.85
C PRO A 660 15.64 -21.50 -11.85
N HIS A 661 16.35 -20.45 -11.41
CA HIS A 661 17.80 -20.49 -11.28
C HIS A 661 18.29 -21.51 -10.24
N PHE A 662 17.48 -21.88 -9.24
CA PHE A 662 17.78 -22.99 -8.33
C PHE A 662 17.56 -24.36 -8.99
N GLY A 663 16.74 -24.44 -10.04
CA GLY A 663 16.39 -25.68 -10.76
C GLY A 663 17.00 -25.85 -12.15
N GLY A 664 17.95 -24.99 -12.54
CA GLY A 664 18.49 -24.95 -13.90
C GLY A 664 19.08 -26.28 -14.41
N LEU A 665 19.51 -27.19 -13.53
CA LEU A 665 20.01 -28.53 -13.88
C LEU A 665 18.90 -29.42 -14.46
N TRP A 666 17.78 -29.56 -13.77
CA TRP A 666 16.67 -30.40 -14.23
C TRP A 666 15.78 -29.69 -15.25
N GLU A 667 15.65 -28.36 -15.21
CA GLU A 667 14.98 -27.60 -16.27
C GLU A 667 15.68 -27.77 -17.64
N THR A 668 17.02 -27.84 -17.63
CA THR A 668 17.80 -28.14 -18.85
C THR A 668 17.51 -29.56 -19.34
N ALA A 669 17.43 -30.54 -18.44
CA ALA A 669 17.08 -31.91 -18.82
C ALA A 669 15.66 -32.01 -19.39
N VAL A 670 14.67 -31.38 -18.73
CA VAL A 670 13.29 -31.28 -19.22
C VAL A 670 13.22 -30.66 -20.61
N ARG A 671 13.97 -29.57 -20.84
CA ARG A 671 14.05 -28.93 -22.15
C ARG A 671 14.62 -29.87 -23.21
N SER A 672 15.72 -30.57 -22.90
CA SER A 672 16.35 -31.52 -23.82
C SER A 672 15.41 -32.68 -24.15
N THR A 673 14.74 -33.28 -23.16
CA THR A 673 13.74 -34.34 -23.36
C THR A 673 12.59 -33.88 -24.25
N LYS A 674 12.04 -32.67 -24.01
CA LYS A 674 10.98 -32.08 -24.86
C LYS A 674 11.44 -31.82 -26.29
N ILE A 675 12.71 -31.48 -26.50
CA ILE A 675 13.27 -31.29 -27.86
C ILE A 675 13.36 -32.63 -28.59
N HIS A 676 13.87 -33.68 -27.94
CA HIS A 676 13.94 -35.02 -28.54
C HIS A 676 12.55 -35.57 -28.85
N LEU A 677 11.60 -35.47 -27.92
CA LEU A 677 10.21 -35.88 -28.15
C LEU A 677 9.58 -35.16 -29.34
N ARG A 678 9.70 -33.83 -29.43
CA ARG A 678 9.14 -33.07 -30.56
C ARG A 678 9.74 -33.47 -31.90
N ARG A 679 11.04 -33.77 -31.94
CA ARG A 679 11.75 -34.17 -33.17
C ARG A 679 11.43 -35.59 -33.62
N VAL A 680 11.31 -36.53 -32.67
CA VAL A 680 11.10 -37.96 -32.97
C VAL A 680 9.62 -38.31 -33.15
N VAL A 681 8.74 -37.76 -32.31
CA VAL A 681 7.31 -38.07 -32.33
C VAL A 681 6.53 -37.21 -33.34
N GLY A 682 6.93 -35.94 -33.52
CA GLY A 682 6.22 -35.00 -34.39
C GLY A 682 4.77 -34.78 -33.93
N PRO A 683 3.77 -34.76 -34.85
CA PRO A 683 2.35 -34.58 -34.51
C PRO A 683 1.63 -35.86 -34.06
N ARG A 684 2.30 -37.02 -34.06
CA ARG A 684 1.68 -38.32 -33.76
C ARG A 684 1.46 -38.49 -32.25
N HIS A 685 0.54 -39.36 -31.88
CA HIS A 685 0.36 -39.79 -30.49
C HIS A 685 0.78 -41.26 -30.37
N LEU A 686 1.46 -41.60 -29.28
CA LEU A 686 1.97 -42.94 -28.99
C LEU A 686 1.18 -43.56 -27.84
N THR A 687 1.07 -44.89 -27.82
CA THR A 687 0.54 -45.60 -26.65
C THR A 687 1.49 -45.50 -25.46
N TYR A 688 1.02 -45.86 -24.25
CA TYR A 688 1.83 -45.81 -23.03
C TYR A 688 3.13 -46.63 -23.18
N GLU A 689 3.05 -47.85 -23.70
CA GLU A 689 4.20 -48.74 -23.93
C GLU A 689 5.18 -48.18 -24.98
N GLU A 690 4.66 -47.65 -26.09
CA GLU A 690 5.48 -47.07 -27.16
C GLU A 690 6.21 -45.80 -26.69
N LEU A 691 5.52 -44.94 -25.93
CA LEU A 691 6.12 -43.74 -25.37
C LEU A 691 7.14 -44.09 -24.28
N SER A 692 6.84 -45.06 -23.41
CA SER A 692 7.77 -45.56 -22.38
C SER A 692 9.07 -46.07 -23.02
N THR A 693 8.96 -46.88 -24.07
CA THR A 693 10.10 -47.40 -24.83
C THR A 693 10.93 -46.28 -25.44
N LEU A 694 10.28 -45.30 -26.08
CA LEU A 694 10.97 -44.14 -26.65
C LEU A 694 11.69 -43.29 -25.58
N LEU A 695 11.10 -43.14 -24.39
CA LEU A 695 11.72 -42.40 -23.30
C LEU A 695 12.99 -43.07 -22.79
N VAL A 696 13.06 -44.40 -22.80
CA VAL A 696 14.31 -45.15 -22.50
C VAL A 696 15.39 -44.84 -23.54
N ASP A 697 15.04 -44.78 -24.83
CA ASP A 697 16.00 -44.37 -25.87
C ASP A 697 16.46 -42.92 -25.71
N ILE A 698 15.56 -42.01 -25.34
CA ILE A 698 15.91 -40.62 -25.06
C ILE A 698 16.80 -40.52 -23.81
N GLU A 699 16.51 -41.29 -22.75
CA GLU A 699 17.37 -41.41 -21.57
C GLU A 699 18.78 -41.86 -21.97
N ARG A 700 18.89 -42.88 -22.83
CA ARG A 700 20.17 -43.38 -23.36
C ARG A 700 20.94 -42.28 -24.09
N VAL A 701 20.31 -41.58 -25.03
CA VAL A 701 20.94 -40.49 -25.79
C VAL A 701 21.41 -39.36 -24.86
N LEU A 702 20.58 -38.96 -23.90
CA LEU A 702 20.92 -37.91 -22.95
C LEU A 702 22.08 -38.32 -22.05
N ASN A 703 22.18 -39.58 -21.65
CA ASN A 703 23.28 -40.06 -20.80
C ASN A 703 24.58 -40.33 -21.58
N SER A 704 24.55 -40.42 -22.91
CA SER A 704 25.72 -40.52 -23.78
C SER A 704 26.33 -39.17 -24.17
N ARG A 705 25.83 -38.05 -23.66
CA ARG A 705 26.33 -36.71 -24.02
C ARG A 705 27.68 -36.39 -23.37
N PRO A 706 28.63 -35.74 -24.06
CA PRO A 706 29.89 -35.32 -23.46
C PRO A 706 29.69 -34.29 -22.32
N LEU A 707 30.39 -34.47 -21.20
CA LEU A 707 30.44 -33.50 -20.10
C LEU A 707 31.51 -32.42 -20.29
N THR A 708 32.55 -32.71 -21.07
CA THR A 708 33.70 -31.86 -21.34
C THR A 708 33.96 -31.77 -22.85
N THR A 709 34.60 -30.68 -23.28
CA THR A 709 35.16 -30.54 -24.63
C THR A 709 36.53 -31.21 -24.64
N PRO A 710 36.92 -31.97 -25.68
CA PRO A 710 38.24 -32.60 -25.72
C PRO A 710 39.33 -31.52 -25.66
N LEU A 711 40.28 -31.67 -24.72
CA LEU A 711 41.58 -31.00 -24.83
C LEU A 711 42.43 -31.85 -25.78
N GLY A 712 43.10 -31.19 -26.74
CA GLY A 712 43.77 -31.86 -27.84
C GLY A 712 44.85 -32.84 -27.41
N ASP A 713 44.69 -34.09 -27.86
CA ASP A 713 45.64 -34.91 -28.64
C ASP A 713 44.83 -36.02 -29.34
N LEU A 714 45.26 -36.47 -30.52
CA LEU A 714 44.49 -37.39 -31.39
C LEU A 714 44.31 -38.81 -30.81
N ASP A 715 45.10 -39.19 -29.81
CA ASP A 715 45.11 -40.54 -29.25
C ASP A 715 44.24 -40.71 -27.99
N ASP A 716 43.71 -39.64 -27.40
CA ASP A 716 42.92 -39.66 -26.14
C ASP A 716 41.51 -39.07 -26.33
N LEU A 717 40.83 -39.49 -27.40
CA LEU A 717 39.51 -38.97 -27.83
C LEU A 717 38.30 -39.46 -27.00
N GLU A 718 38.50 -40.26 -25.94
CA GLU A 718 37.36 -40.78 -25.17
C GLU A 718 36.78 -39.71 -24.23
N MET A 719 35.65 -39.12 -24.63
CA MET A 719 34.93 -38.10 -23.87
C MET A 719 34.18 -38.69 -22.68
N ILE A 720 34.25 -38.03 -21.53
CA ILE A 720 33.49 -38.43 -20.33
C ILE A 720 32.00 -38.14 -20.54
N THR A 721 31.15 -39.15 -20.36
CA THR A 721 29.68 -39.02 -20.43
C THR A 721 29.03 -39.37 -19.08
N PRO A 722 27.79 -38.91 -18.80
CA PRO A 722 27.07 -39.32 -17.59
C PRO A 722 26.91 -40.85 -17.45
N ALA A 723 26.80 -41.58 -18.56
CA ALA A 723 26.71 -43.03 -18.58
C ALA A 723 27.92 -43.75 -17.98
N HIS A 724 29.11 -43.15 -18.09
CA HIS A 724 30.34 -43.70 -17.50
C HIS A 724 30.25 -43.82 -15.97
N LEU A 725 29.42 -43.00 -15.30
CA LEU A 725 29.29 -42.99 -13.83
C LEU A 725 28.58 -44.24 -13.26
N PHE A 726 27.62 -44.82 -13.99
CA PHE A 726 26.82 -45.95 -13.46
C PHE A 726 26.94 -47.24 -14.25
N LEU A 727 27.42 -47.21 -15.51
CA LEU A 727 27.64 -48.41 -16.33
C LEU A 727 29.11 -48.79 -16.46
N GLY A 728 30.05 -47.89 -16.12
CA GLY A 728 31.50 -48.12 -16.28
C GLY A 728 31.97 -48.22 -17.74
N ARG A 729 31.09 -47.96 -18.71
CA ARG A 729 31.34 -48.00 -20.17
C ARG A 729 30.39 -47.06 -20.91
N SER A 730 30.69 -46.74 -22.17
CA SER A 730 29.81 -45.99 -23.06
C SER A 730 28.54 -46.78 -23.41
N LEU A 731 27.38 -46.12 -23.44
CA LEU A 731 26.10 -46.73 -23.84
C LEU A 731 26.00 -47.04 -25.34
N ASN A 732 26.91 -46.48 -26.14
CA ASN A 732 26.97 -46.67 -27.59
C ASN A 732 28.01 -47.72 -28.02
N SER A 733 28.68 -48.40 -27.07
CA SER A 733 29.61 -49.48 -27.40
C SER A 733 28.84 -50.66 -27.98
N ILE A 734 29.15 -51.07 -29.21
CA ILE A 734 28.69 -52.33 -29.77
C ILE A 734 29.17 -53.44 -28.84
N PRO A 735 28.33 -54.41 -28.43
CA PRO A 735 28.80 -55.57 -27.68
C PRO A 735 29.85 -56.29 -28.53
N GLN A 736 31.12 -56.11 -28.20
CA GLN A 736 32.14 -56.96 -28.80
C GLN A 736 31.94 -58.37 -28.23
N PRO A 737 31.97 -59.42 -29.08
CA PRO A 737 31.99 -60.77 -28.56
C PRO A 737 33.14 -60.86 -27.57
N SER A 738 32.83 -61.26 -26.34
CA SER A 738 33.84 -61.57 -25.34
C SER A 738 34.87 -62.46 -26.02
N LYS A 739 36.14 -62.03 -26.08
CA LYS A 739 37.23 -62.97 -26.28
C LYS A 739 37.20 -63.88 -25.06
N ALA A 740 36.43 -64.95 -25.15
CA ALA A 740 36.43 -66.06 -24.22
C ALA A 740 37.83 -66.67 -24.29
N ASN A 741 38.77 -66.09 -23.53
CA ASN A 741 40.07 -66.61 -23.10
C ASN A 741 40.87 -65.49 -22.41
N LEU A 742 40.27 -64.85 -21.41
CA LEU A 742 41.03 -64.13 -20.39
C LEU A 742 40.65 -64.75 -19.05
N ASN A 743 41.47 -65.70 -18.59
CA ASN A 743 41.49 -66.15 -17.19
C ASN A 743 41.93 -64.96 -16.32
N LEU A 744 41.02 -64.02 -16.11
CA LEU A 744 41.22 -62.92 -15.17
C LEU A 744 40.69 -63.40 -13.81
N ASP A 745 41.61 -63.56 -12.87
CA ASP A 745 41.34 -63.72 -11.45
C ASP A 745 40.27 -62.67 -11.00
N PRO A 746 39.15 -63.09 -10.37
CA PRO A 746 38.10 -62.19 -9.90
C PRO A 746 38.62 -61.02 -9.07
N ALA A 747 39.69 -61.22 -8.30
CA ALA A 747 40.34 -60.14 -7.54
C ALA A 747 40.97 -59.09 -8.48
N ARG A 748 41.65 -59.53 -9.56
CA ARG A 748 42.24 -58.63 -10.58
C ARG A 748 41.19 -57.94 -11.45
N HIS A 749 40.05 -58.58 -11.70
CA HIS A 749 38.93 -57.95 -12.41
C HIS A 749 38.25 -56.88 -11.56
N TRP A 750 38.02 -57.13 -10.26
CA TRP A 750 37.54 -56.11 -9.32
C TRP A 750 38.54 -54.96 -9.12
N GLU A 751 39.84 -55.27 -9.08
CA GLU A 751 40.92 -54.28 -9.08
C GLU A 751 40.88 -53.41 -10.35
N LEU A 752 40.61 -54.00 -11.52
CA LEU A 752 40.46 -53.29 -12.80
C LEU A 752 39.23 -52.36 -12.79
N VAL A 753 38.06 -52.85 -12.34
CA VAL A 753 36.84 -52.03 -12.20
C VAL A 753 37.05 -50.87 -11.22
N ARG A 754 37.78 -51.11 -10.11
CA ARG A 754 38.15 -50.07 -9.15
C ARG A 754 39.08 -49.04 -9.79
N ARG A 755 40.12 -49.46 -10.52
CA ARG A 755 41.03 -48.57 -11.27
C ARG A 755 40.30 -47.75 -12.34
N LEU A 756 39.36 -48.33 -13.07
CA LEU A 756 38.54 -47.62 -14.06
C LEU A 756 37.65 -46.57 -13.39
N ARG A 757 37.05 -46.89 -12.24
CA ARG A 757 36.25 -45.94 -11.45
C ARG A 757 37.11 -44.81 -10.88
N ASP A 758 38.29 -45.13 -10.36
CA ASP A 758 39.23 -44.16 -9.80
C ASP A 758 39.82 -43.26 -10.91
N HIS A 759 40.09 -43.83 -12.09
CA HIS A 759 40.48 -43.09 -13.29
C HIS A 759 39.38 -42.12 -13.77
N PHE A 760 38.12 -42.56 -13.79
CA PHE A 760 36.99 -41.68 -14.09
C PHE A 760 36.90 -40.51 -13.09
N TRP A 761 36.95 -40.76 -11.78
CA TRP A 761 36.84 -39.69 -10.78
C TRP A 761 38.02 -38.73 -10.84
N SER A 762 39.21 -39.24 -11.18
CA SER A 762 40.39 -38.43 -11.50
C SER A 762 40.14 -37.53 -12.70
N ARG A 763 39.62 -38.06 -13.81
CA ARG A 763 39.29 -37.27 -15.02
C ARG A 763 38.12 -36.30 -14.78
N TRP A 764 37.07 -36.69 -14.08
CA TRP A 764 35.96 -35.80 -13.68
C TRP A 764 36.47 -34.62 -12.83
N SER A 765 37.40 -34.87 -11.91
CA SER A 765 38.01 -33.82 -11.11
C SER A 765 38.93 -32.91 -11.94
N LYS A 766 39.76 -33.49 -12.83
CA LYS A 766 40.78 -32.75 -13.61
C LYS A 766 40.22 -32.04 -14.85
N GLU A 767 39.16 -32.55 -15.45
CA GLU A 767 38.58 -32.00 -16.67
C GLU A 767 37.28 -31.26 -16.36
N TYR A 768 36.29 -31.94 -15.76
CA TYR A 768 34.95 -31.40 -15.60
C TYR A 768 34.85 -30.36 -14.46
N LEU A 769 35.43 -30.63 -13.29
CA LEU A 769 35.36 -29.70 -12.16
C LEU A 769 36.09 -28.37 -12.46
N HIS A 770 37.15 -28.41 -13.27
CA HIS A 770 37.82 -27.21 -13.76
C HIS A 770 36.92 -26.35 -14.66
N THR A 771 36.04 -26.94 -15.48
CA THR A 771 35.05 -26.16 -16.26
C THR A 771 34.06 -25.40 -15.36
N LEU A 772 33.82 -25.87 -14.13
CA LEU A 772 32.89 -25.28 -13.17
C LEU A 772 33.50 -24.14 -12.35
N GLN A 773 34.81 -23.88 -12.48
CA GLN A 773 35.52 -22.82 -11.77
C GLN A 773 35.14 -21.41 -12.27
N GLN A 774 34.80 -21.29 -13.56
CA GLN A 774 34.43 -20.01 -14.16
C GLN A 774 32.98 -19.61 -13.84
N ARG A 775 32.78 -18.38 -13.35
CA ARG A 775 31.46 -17.77 -13.26
C ARG A 775 31.05 -17.26 -14.63
N SER A 776 29.90 -17.70 -15.13
CA SER A 776 29.44 -17.32 -16.48
C SER A 776 28.74 -15.96 -16.54
N LYS A 777 28.17 -15.48 -15.41
CA LYS A 777 27.41 -14.22 -15.31
C LYS A 777 27.58 -13.58 -13.92
N TRP A 778 27.15 -12.32 -13.77
CA TRP A 778 27.12 -11.55 -12.51
C TRP A 778 28.41 -11.61 -11.70
N HIS A 779 29.46 -10.95 -12.22
CA HIS A 779 30.80 -10.99 -11.65
C HIS A 779 31.04 -9.99 -10.49
N ARG A 780 30.15 -9.00 -10.32
CA ARG A 780 30.31 -7.93 -9.32
C ARG A 780 29.16 -7.97 -8.29
N PRO A 781 29.44 -7.56 -7.04
CA PRO A 781 28.39 -7.33 -6.04
C PRO A 781 27.38 -6.30 -6.53
N GLY A 782 26.10 -6.63 -6.44
CA GLY A 782 25.02 -5.66 -6.56
C GLY A 782 24.61 -5.11 -5.19
N PRO A 783 23.91 -3.97 -5.13
CA PRO A 783 23.38 -3.43 -3.88
C PRO A 783 22.37 -4.40 -3.26
N ASP A 784 22.49 -4.64 -1.96
CA ASP A 784 21.55 -5.48 -1.22
C ASP A 784 20.25 -4.71 -0.92
N LEU A 785 19.12 -5.42 -1.02
CA LEU A 785 17.83 -4.90 -0.60
C LEU A 785 17.76 -4.87 0.93
N SER A 786 17.17 -3.80 1.47
CA SER A 786 16.91 -3.65 2.90
C SER A 786 15.42 -3.78 3.20
N ILE A 787 15.10 -4.17 4.44
CA ILE A 787 13.72 -4.19 4.93
C ILE A 787 13.16 -2.77 4.86
N GLY A 788 11.98 -2.63 4.25
CA GLY A 788 11.32 -1.34 4.07
C GLY A 788 11.51 -0.71 2.69
N ASP A 789 12.42 -1.21 1.86
CA ASP A 789 12.63 -0.73 0.49
C ASP A 789 11.38 -0.93 -0.38
N VAL A 790 11.13 0.02 -1.28
CA VAL A 790 10.02 -0.06 -2.24
C VAL A 790 10.54 -0.60 -3.56
N VAL A 791 9.95 -1.70 -4.02
CA VAL A 791 10.37 -2.43 -5.21
C VAL A 791 9.19 -2.67 -6.16
N ILE A 792 9.50 -2.80 -7.44
CA ILE A 792 8.58 -3.28 -8.47
C ILE A 792 8.83 -4.77 -8.69
N ILE A 793 7.76 -5.55 -8.80
CA ILE A 793 7.86 -6.98 -9.13
C ILE A 793 7.70 -7.16 -10.65
N ILE A 794 8.78 -7.62 -11.28
CA ILE A 794 8.85 -7.93 -12.71
C ILE A 794 8.45 -9.40 -12.90
N ASP A 795 7.15 -9.68 -12.78
CA ASP A 795 6.55 -11.01 -12.96
C ASP A 795 5.36 -10.89 -13.93
N PRO A 796 5.47 -11.38 -15.18
CA PRO A 796 4.41 -11.22 -16.20
C PRO A 796 3.03 -11.71 -15.74
N ALA A 797 2.99 -12.72 -14.87
CA ALA A 797 1.74 -13.24 -14.32
C ALA A 797 1.07 -12.30 -13.30
N LEU A 798 1.80 -11.32 -12.78
CA LEU A 798 1.30 -10.29 -11.87
C LEU A 798 1.18 -8.92 -12.55
N MET A 799 1.48 -8.85 -13.85
CA MET A 799 1.29 -7.64 -14.64
C MET A 799 -0.21 -7.36 -14.76
N ARG A 800 -0.61 -6.12 -14.50
CA ARG A 800 -2.01 -5.71 -14.61
C ARG A 800 -2.39 -5.49 -16.08
N ASP A 801 -3.68 -5.57 -16.38
CA ASP A 801 -4.25 -5.37 -17.72
C ASP A 801 -3.92 -4.00 -18.34
N ASN A 802 -3.55 -3.02 -17.51
CA ASN A 802 -3.07 -1.70 -17.95
C ASN A 802 -1.56 -1.63 -18.21
N GLY A 803 -0.87 -2.77 -18.30
CA GLY A 803 0.57 -2.88 -18.58
C GLY A 803 1.48 -2.44 -17.44
N LYS A 804 0.97 -2.31 -16.20
CA LYS A 804 1.77 -1.83 -15.05
C LYS A 804 2.20 -2.98 -14.15
N TRP A 805 3.49 -2.98 -13.82
CA TRP A 805 4.05 -3.86 -12.80
C TRP A 805 3.52 -3.50 -11.39
N PRO A 806 3.26 -4.50 -10.53
CA PRO A 806 2.86 -4.27 -9.15
C PRO A 806 4.03 -3.73 -8.33
N VAL A 807 3.71 -2.74 -7.49
CA VAL A 807 4.64 -2.13 -6.53
C VAL A 807 4.42 -2.79 -5.18
N GLY A 808 5.50 -3.11 -4.47
CA GLY A 808 5.47 -3.67 -3.14
C GLY A 808 6.61 -3.17 -2.27
N ARG A 809 6.52 -3.48 -0.98
CA ARG A 809 7.51 -3.14 0.04
C ARG A 809 8.19 -4.39 0.54
N VAL A 810 9.52 -4.37 0.66
CA VAL A 810 10.29 -5.47 1.22
C VAL A 810 9.97 -5.60 2.72
N VAL A 811 9.50 -6.78 3.12
CA VAL A 811 9.17 -7.13 4.51
C VAL A 811 10.27 -7.97 5.14
N ASN A 812 10.88 -8.86 4.37
CA ASN A 812 11.97 -9.70 4.83
C ASN A 812 12.98 -9.95 3.71
N VAL A 813 14.24 -10.16 4.07
CA VAL A 813 15.34 -10.45 3.14
C VAL A 813 15.98 -11.77 3.53
N HIS A 814 16.31 -12.59 2.54
CA HIS A 814 16.87 -13.93 2.71
C HIS A 814 18.26 -13.96 2.08
N PRO A 815 19.32 -13.73 2.87
CA PRO A 815 20.69 -13.80 2.39
C PRO A 815 21.15 -15.25 2.14
N GLY A 816 22.09 -15.42 1.22
CA GLY A 816 22.79 -16.69 1.02
C GLY A 816 23.84 -16.95 2.10
N THR A 817 24.54 -18.08 1.99
CA THR A 817 25.64 -18.46 2.91
C THR A 817 26.82 -17.48 2.89
N ASP A 818 26.93 -16.67 1.85
CA ASP A 818 27.91 -15.59 1.69
C ASP A 818 27.39 -14.22 2.20
N GLY A 819 26.26 -14.20 2.89
CA GLY A 819 25.67 -12.99 3.49
C GLY A 819 24.90 -12.09 2.50
N ARG A 820 24.83 -12.44 1.21
CA ARG A 820 24.25 -11.55 0.19
C ARG A 820 22.79 -11.85 -0.12
N VAL A 821 21.97 -10.81 -0.28
CA VAL A 821 20.52 -10.95 -0.47
C VAL A 821 20.21 -11.46 -1.88
N ARG A 822 19.59 -12.63 -1.98
CA ARG A 822 19.16 -13.22 -3.27
C ARG A 822 17.66 -13.38 -3.40
N VAL A 823 16.97 -13.47 -2.27
CA VAL A 823 15.52 -13.61 -2.21
C VAL A 823 14.97 -12.58 -1.23
N ALA A 824 13.86 -11.95 -1.57
CA ALA A 824 13.15 -11.03 -0.70
C ALA A 824 11.66 -11.36 -0.66
N THR A 825 11.07 -11.19 0.53
CA THR A 825 9.62 -11.26 0.73
C THR A 825 9.05 -9.87 0.61
N VAL A 826 8.17 -9.68 -0.39
CA VAL A 826 7.61 -8.38 -0.77
C VAL A 826 6.11 -8.38 -0.51
N ARG A 827 5.62 -7.39 0.24
CA ARG A 827 4.18 -7.16 0.47
C ARG A 827 3.66 -6.13 -0.53
N THR A 828 2.68 -6.52 -1.32
CA THR A 828 1.92 -5.63 -2.21
C THR A 828 0.55 -5.34 -1.60
N ALA A 829 -0.27 -4.53 -2.28
CA ALA A 829 -1.66 -4.28 -1.86
C ALA A 829 -2.55 -5.54 -1.88
N TYR A 830 -2.14 -6.60 -2.59
CA TYR A 830 -2.96 -7.79 -2.85
C TYR A 830 -2.46 -9.04 -2.14
N GLY A 831 -1.25 -9.01 -1.55
CA GLY A 831 -0.68 -10.17 -0.89
C GLY A 831 0.81 -10.06 -0.63
N THR A 832 1.37 -11.09 0.01
CA THR A 832 2.80 -11.20 0.30
C THR A 832 3.43 -12.26 -0.60
N TYR A 833 4.49 -11.89 -1.33
CA TYR A 833 5.15 -12.76 -2.30
C TYR A 833 6.64 -12.86 -1.99
N THR A 834 7.16 -14.08 -1.90
CA THR A 834 8.61 -14.33 -1.88
C THR A 834 9.12 -14.42 -3.32
N ARG A 835 10.06 -13.56 -3.69
CA ARG A 835 10.62 -13.46 -5.05
C ARG A 835 12.13 -13.27 -5.03
N PRO A 836 12.85 -13.81 -6.02
CA PRO A 836 14.27 -13.55 -6.16
C PRO A 836 14.52 -12.11 -6.63
N ILE A 837 15.66 -11.53 -6.25
CA ILE A 837 16.00 -10.14 -6.57
C ILE A 837 16.06 -9.87 -8.08
N VAL A 838 16.34 -10.89 -8.89
CA VAL A 838 16.33 -10.82 -10.36
C VAL A 838 14.96 -10.60 -10.97
N LYS A 839 13.90 -10.58 -10.15
CA LYS A 839 12.54 -10.19 -10.52
C LYS A 839 12.09 -8.94 -9.77
N LEU A 840 13.00 -8.22 -9.13
CA LEU A 840 12.72 -7.01 -8.36
C LEU A 840 13.54 -5.84 -8.90
N ALA A 841 12.91 -4.67 -9.03
CA ALA A 841 13.60 -3.41 -9.34
C ALA A 841 13.34 -2.40 -8.22
N GLN A 842 14.39 -1.80 -7.66
CA GLN A 842 14.26 -0.82 -6.57
C GLN A 842 13.81 0.53 -7.11
N LEU A 843 12.84 1.16 -6.43
CA LEU A 843 12.39 2.51 -6.76
C LEU A 843 13.16 3.57 -5.96
N PRO A 844 13.50 4.72 -6.57
CA PRO A 844 14.10 5.83 -5.87
C PRO A 844 13.08 6.36 -4.86
N THR A 845 13.32 6.08 -3.58
CA THR A 845 12.57 6.68 -2.48
C THR A 845 13.52 7.60 -1.72
N MET A 846 13.04 8.77 -1.32
CA MET A 846 13.82 9.66 -0.46
C MET A 846 14.04 8.92 0.86
N PRO A 847 15.29 8.83 1.37
CA PRO A 847 15.55 8.15 2.63
C PRO A 847 14.68 8.79 3.71
N SER A 848 13.89 7.97 4.41
CA SER A 848 13.26 8.41 5.65
C SER A 848 14.37 8.81 6.62
N PRO A 849 14.25 9.93 7.35
CA PRO A 849 15.19 10.23 8.41
C PRO A 849 15.20 9.03 9.36
N SER A 850 16.38 8.41 9.49
CA SER A 850 16.64 7.36 10.44
C SER A 850 16.19 7.82 11.83
N PRO A 851 15.57 6.95 12.65
CA PRO A 851 15.30 7.29 14.04
C PRO A 851 16.63 7.66 14.69
N GLU A 852 16.71 8.89 15.21
CA GLU A 852 17.83 9.33 16.04
C GLU A 852 18.03 8.28 17.14
N ALA A 853 19.26 7.77 17.24
CA ALA A 853 19.65 6.94 18.36
C ALA A 853 19.34 7.70 19.66
N PRO A 854 18.77 7.04 20.69
CA PRO A 854 18.47 7.71 21.94
C PRO A 854 19.75 8.35 22.49
N ALA A 855 19.66 9.64 22.78
CA ALA A 855 20.72 10.40 23.41
C ALA A 855 21.21 9.61 24.64
N ARG A 856 22.53 9.34 24.68
CA ARG A 856 23.17 8.77 25.87
C ARG A 856 22.84 9.70 27.03
N SER A 857 22.08 9.19 28.00
CA SER A 857 21.83 9.84 29.27
C SER A 857 23.17 10.16 29.92
N SER A 858 23.44 11.45 30.07
CA SER A 858 24.50 11.98 30.91
C SER A 858 24.27 11.55 32.36
N SER A 859 25.22 10.81 32.92
CA SER A 859 25.32 10.52 34.35
C SER A 859 25.44 11.83 35.17
N PRO A 860 24.88 11.90 36.38
CA PRO A 860 24.99 13.08 37.24
C PRO A 860 26.41 13.23 37.83
N PRO A 861 26.82 14.45 38.25
CA PRO A 861 28.19 14.72 38.67
C PRO A 861 28.46 14.16 40.07
N ALA A 862 29.58 13.45 40.22
CA ALA A 862 30.14 13.10 41.52
C ALA A 862 30.86 14.33 42.12
N GLY A 863 30.53 14.63 43.38
CA GLY A 863 31.21 15.63 44.19
C GLY A 863 32.62 15.21 44.61
N PRO A 864 33.42 16.14 45.15
CA PRO A 864 34.86 16.04 45.20
C PRO A 864 35.31 15.28 46.45
N ASP A 865 36.26 14.37 46.31
CA ASP A 865 37.20 14.13 47.40
C ASP A 865 38.60 13.82 46.88
N GLY A 866 39.57 14.42 47.55
CA GLY A 866 40.94 14.58 47.11
C GLY A 866 41.85 13.37 47.38
N GLY A 867 43.08 13.51 46.91
CA GLY A 867 44.20 12.67 47.35
C GLY A 867 44.90 11.91 46.23
N ARG A 868 45.77 12.64 45.53
CA ARG A 868 47.00 12.18 44.85
C ARG A 868 47.85 11.22 45.71
N PRO A 869 49.02 10.73 45.24
CA PRO A 869 49.48 10.37 43.88
C PRO A 869 50.07 8.92 43.91
N ASP A 870 50.51 8.28 42.83
CA ASP A 870 51.86 8.34 42.26
C ASP A 870 51.89 7.27 41.15
N ASN A 871 52.15 7.68 39.90
CA ASN A 871 53.42 7.56 39.18
C ASN A 871 53.71 6.18 38.56
N ASP A 872 54.24 6.29 37.35
CA ASP A 872 54.99 5.32 36.55
C ASP A 872 54.26 4.39 35.54
N VAL A 873 54.14 4.91 34.30
CA VAL A 873 55.04 4.63 33.13
C VAL A 873 55.04 3.17 32.58
N PRO A 874 55.19 2.97 31.25
CA PRO A 874 54.21 2.25 30.43
C PRO A 874 54.78 0.95 29.81
N PRO A 875 54.77 0.74 28.48
CA PRO A 875 53.80 -0.11 27.80
C PRO A 875 54.40 -1.39 27.22
N GLY A 876 53.53 -2.36 26.92
CA GLY A 876 53.62 -3.04 25.63
C GLY A 876 53.85 -4.56 25.63
N ARG A 877 53.04 -5.15 24.74
CA ARG A 877 53.35 -6.23 23.79
C ARG A 877 53.26 -7.69 24.21
N SER A 878 52.46 -8.37 23.39
CA SER A 878 52.62 -9.72 22.80
C SER A 878 52.51 -10.95 23.69
N SER A 879 51.35 -11.61 23.57
CA SER A 879 51.13 -12.97 23.00
C SER A 879 52.01 -14.15 23.47
N PRO A 880 51.57 -15.42 23.26
CA PRO A 880 50.37 -16.11 23.71
C PRO A 880 50.76 -17.47 24.38
N PRO A 881 50.04 -18.59 24.16
CA PRO A 881 49.49 -19.47 25.20
C PRO A 881 50.42 -20.63 25.60
N GLN A 882 50.16 -21.26 26.74
CA GLN A 882 50.33 -22.71 26.98
C GLN A 882 49.94 -23.02 28.43
N THR A 883 48.82 -23.69 28.65
CA THR A 883 48.62 -25.15 28.75
C THR A 883 48.70 -25.67 30.18
N ARG A 884 47.76 -26.62 30.40
CA ARG A 884 47.81 -27.75 31.32
C ARG A 884 47.46 -27.48 32.78
N SER A 885 46.23 -27.90 33.04
CA SER A 885 45.92 -28.98 33.99
C SER A 885 45.95 -28.53 35.45
N ARG A 886 45.09 -29.02 36.33
CA ARG A 886 44.63 -30.40 36.46
C ARG A 886 43.63 -30.37 37.61
N THR A 887 42.61 -31.24 37.55
CA THR A 887 41.99 -31.93 38.71
C THR A 887 41.22 -31.04 39.72
N LYS A 888 40.12 -31.44 40.35
CA LYS A 888 39.41 -32.71 40.46
C LYS A 888 38.12 -32.40 41.23
N ALA A 889 37.10 -33.20 40.92
CA ALA A 889 36.17 -33.82 41.87
C ALA A 889 34.99 -32.95 42.34
N GLN A 890 33.76 -33.38 41.99
CA GLN A 890 32.80 -34.12 42.85
C GLN A 890 32.11 -33.13 43.81
N ASP A 891 30.79 -32.97 43.86
CA ASP A 891 29.69 -33.95 43.89
C ASP A 891 28.40 -33.25 43.40
N LYS A 892 27.50 -33.92 42.66
CA LYS A 892 26.23 -34.54 43.15
C LYS A 892 25.45 -33.58 44.09
N THR A 893 24.21 -33.16 43.82
CA THR A 893 22.96 -33.94 43.65
C THR A 893 21.83 -32.94 43.26
N VAL A 894 21.04 -33.19 42.20
CA VAL A 894 19.61 -33.59 42.22
C VAL A 894 18.68 -32.57 42.92
N ALA A 895 18.05 -31.62 42.19
CA ALA A 895 16.67 -31.64 41.65
C ALA A 895 15.59 -31.16 42.66
N PRO A 896 14.32 -30.83 42.29
CA PRO A 896 13.73 -30.44 41.00
C PRO A 896 12.80 -29.18 41.07
N CYS A 897 12.34 -28.77 39.88
CA CYS A 897 11.05 -28.15 39.52
C CYS A 897 10.27 -27.24 40.49
N GLY A 898 10.04 -26.02 40.01
CA GLY A 898 8.80 -25.25 40.14
C GLY A 898 8.50 -24.59 38.80
#